data_AF-A0A3D4BWS1-F1
#
_entry.id   AF-A0A3D4BWS1-F1
#
_cell.length_a   1.000
_cell.length_b   1.000
_cell.length_c   1.000
_cell.angle_alpha   90.00
_cell.angle_beta   90.00
_cell.angle_gamma   90.00
#
_symmetry.space_group_name_H-M   'P 1'
#
loop_
_entity.id
_entity.type
_entity.pdbx_description
1 polymer ?
#
loop_
_entity_poly.entity_id
_entity_poly.type
_entity_poly.pdbx_seq_one_letter_code
_entity_poly.pdbx_strand_id
1 'polypeptide(L)'
;MVYDLAQKKSQSRNVNLTPEDVIIVTGGAKGITAECAIALAEKYHCKMALVGSSPVNDEVQNTLKKYTDAQLIAKYYSCNITDLNAVNQLIQEVTTELGIITTVIHGAGTNKPRRTEQVSSSEAYQEIAPKLIGAWNLITALKYHQLKYFIAFTSIIGVTGMLGNSWYAFSNETVDLLLRNLKKQTGTETITLAYSVWSEVGMGAKMGSTKTLANMGIDAIPPHLGVAEFLHWIENFTDDQQIVIAAKLGGLDTWRRNTYNLPVANRYLEKIEYFEPGIELIVHCSLNRQHDLYVNDHNFNGSLLFPTVFGLEAMTQAASYVTGITNINSVKLEHISLLRPIVVPENGEVKIQIYARVDGNKVFAAISTEESNYKTPHFSAEITLNHSNEKPTKNLNIPNKSLHLESKTDIYSWLLFQGSTYQNIDKVYLLNSEQVILSTKVFNTDTSEICFSSDKLAPFVLGSPLLRDVLLQSGQLVLTQNVYLPISIEEWEIFNIQNFSSRGFVETTLVKVEEQTAVADVVFVNDQNEVLEKIFGYHIKSLKPTPEYPLPKDIGDRSFIENKITECFKSYAHLLTDKPQLIVYKHSELFNSLDSETRHQIEQQVFTEKYAFVNGINQEEITWLDSGKPQIANSNLQISIAHSRTLLLMTIGQNIQGCDLEFVEQRTLEQWLDLLGNQYQALLQEFKNYDDTLCSFATRLWCVKESIFKATGIFPQLITVEMKSQKGVIFTAQVVNNSFHVLTFSVNIWPKNIGIVSMIVNLKAPSSNNFKLYNQREKISIELLTDPKYSVKLLTTPTEENFGINPETGKMFATFYTTFKDCRAFWSKTYFVNFFAWIGQFREIGLRPLAEQIRRALESAEYGLVTNDSSVTICNEAETLSKIVVYAWTSDKSDYNRSFLDMEFEWFKQDQDGKLTLLATSRLSTTWVKIVGHGVVKQSPLPEYVPEFFDRMRPRETQPNTIHPGNYISINDIGSLKYESTPGPRPAIILNSKVYQTSLYDGNAVGNLYYSNYYDWQAKNIESFIHKLMPELFIARGKQGEYICLECQVNHLQEAMPFEEIEVNMYLERWFTNGFKLYFEYYSLSGGRRKLAYGNNTLIWALRDHESAKPVACELPTIIQDYFQKLL
;
A
#
# COMPACT_ATOMS: atom_id res chain seq x y z
N MET A 1 -28.65 -26.33 17.91
CA MET A 1 -27.87 -27.58 18.04
C MET A 1 -26.71 -27.53 17.05
N VAL A 2 -25.51 -27.14 17.51
CA VAL A 2 -24.18 -27.22 16.85
C VAL A 2 -23.15 -27.20 18.00
N TYR A 3 -22.21 -28.16 17.98
CA TYR A 3 -21.19 -28.50 19.01
C TYR A 3 -20.21 -27.33 19.24
N ASP A 4 -19.87 -26.89 20.45
CA ASP A 4 -19.19 -27.57 21.58
C ASP A 4 -17.79 -28.12 21.24
N LEU A 5 -16.89 -27.20 20.88
CA LEU A 5 -15.44 -27.40 20.92
C LEU A 5 -14.85 -26.32 21.84
N ALA A 6 -14.68 -26.71 23.11
CA ALA A 6 -13.89 -26.05 24.15
C ALA A 6 -14.47 -24.83 24.91
N GLN A 7 -15.80 -24.65 24.91
CA GLN A 7 -16.46 -24.10 26.10
C GLN A 7 -17.43 -25.14 26.65
N LYS A 8 -16.93 -26.04 27.49
CA LYS A 8 -17.79 -26.57 28.56
C LYS A 8 -18.25 -25.33 29.31
N LYS A 9 -19.50 -24.89 29.06
CA LYS A 9 -20.08 -23.70 29.68
C LYS A 9 -19.91 -23.86 31.19
N SER A 10 -19.03 -23.05 31.76
CA SER A 10 -18.89 -22.96 33.20
C SER A 10 -20.26 -22.54 33.74
N GLN A 11 -20.80 -23.31 34.66
CA GLN A 11 -22.09 -23.01 35.27
C GLN A 11 -21.86 -22.07 36.45
N SER A 12 -22.72 -21.07 36.60
CA SER A 12 -22.66 -20.17 37.75
C SER A 12 -22.86 -20.97 39.03
N ARG A 13 -21.93 -20.81 39.97
CA ARG A 13 -21.99 -21.33 41.33
C ARG A 13 -22.69 -20.27 42.18
N ASN A 14 -23.70 -20.68 42.94
CA ASN A 14 -24.26 -19.82 43.98
C ASN A 14 -23.28 -19.75 45.16
N VAL A 15 -22.43 -18.71 45.20
CA VAL A 15 -21.40 -18.55 46.22
C VAL A 15 -22.03 -18.10 47.54
N ASN A 16 -21.97 -18.94 48.57
CA ASN A 16 -22.58 -18.68 49.88
C ASN A 16 -21.53 -18.18 50.90
N LEU A 17 -20.81 -17.11 50.54
CA LEU A 17 -19.87 -16.42 51.41
C LEU A 17 -20.48 -15.11 51.91
N THR A 18 -20.32 -14.86 53.21
CA THR A 18 -20.89 -13.72 53.95
C THR A 18 -19.79 -13.04 54.78
N PRO A 19 -20.02 -11.81 55.29
CA PRO A 19 -19.05 -11.16 56.17
C PRO A 19 -18.74 -11.90 57.47
N GLU A 20 -19.60 -12.83 57.91
CA GLU A 20 -19.37 -13.64 59.11
C GLU A 20 -18.48 -14.87 58.86
N ASP A 21 -18.26 -15.23 57.59
CA ASP A 21 -17.43 -16.37 57.24
C ASP A 21 -15.95 -16.08 57.52
N VAL A 22 -15.29 -17.04 58.19
CA VAL A 22 -13.85 -17.00 58.44
C VAL A 22 -13.13 -17.93 57.48
N ILE A 23 -12.15 -17.37 56.77
CA ILE A 23 -11.36 -18.05 55.75
C ILE A 23 -9.93 -18.20 56.24
N ILE A 24 -9.45 -19.43 56.37
CA ILE A 24 -8.05 -19.71 56.69
C ILE A 24 -7.22 -19.79 55.40
N VAL A 25 -6.19 -18.93 55.29
CA VAL A 25 -5.39 -18.76 54.08
C VAL A 25 -3.93 -19.13 54.35
N THR A 26 -3.54 -20.35 54.04
CA THR A 26 -2.13 -20.78 54.21
C THR A 26 -1.27 -20.31 53.05
N GLY A 27 -0.07 -19.82 53.36
CA GLY A 27 0.73 -19.04 52.40
C GLY A 27 0.11 -17.68 52.07
N GLY A 28 -0.93 -17.25 52.81
CA GLY A 28 -1.76 -16.10 52.48
C GLY A 28 -1.15 -14.72 52.71
N ALA A 29 0.05 -14.65 53.29
CA ALA A 29 0.69 -13.37 53.60
C ALA A 29 1.66 -12.89 52.50
N LYS A 30 1.96 -13.72 51.50
CA LYS A 30 2.95 -13.44 50.44
C LYS A 30 2.52 -14.00 49.09
N GLY A 31 3.02 -13.40 48.01
CA GLY A 31 2.90 -13.95 46.66
C GLY A 31 1.46 -14.00 46.13
N ILE A 32 1.20 -14.93 45.21
CA ILE A 32 -0.07 -15.01 44.46
C ILE A 32 -1.28 -15.30 45.37
N THR A 33 -1.08 -16.09 46.43
CA THR A 33 -2.16 -16.45 47.35
C THR A 33 -2.65 -15.24 48.15
N ALA A 34 -1.74 -14.31 48.48
CA ALA A 34 -2.13 -13.06 49.16
C ALA A 34 -2.98 -12.16 48.27
N GLU A 35 -2.59 -11.97 47.00
CA GLU A 35 -3.34 -11.14 46.05
C GLU A 35 -4.74 -11.71 45.80
N CYS A 36 -4.86 -13.03 45.61
CA CYS A 36 -6.15 -13.70 45.47
C CYS A 36 -7.01 -13.60 46.75
N ALA A 37 -6.40 -13.75 47.94
CA ALA A 37 -7.12 -13.65 49.20
C ALA A 37 -7.63 -12.22 49.47
N ILE A 38 -6.88 -11.19 49.06
CA ILE A 38 -7.34 -9.80 49.16
C ILE A 38 -8.54 -9.59 48.25
N ALA A 39 -8.45 -9.98 46.97
CA ALA A 39 -9.54 -9.82 46.02
C ALA A 39 -10.83 -10.55 46.46
N LEU A 40 -10.71 -11.71 47.11
CA LEU A 40 -11.86 -12.40 47.68
C LEU A 40 -12.48 -11.66 48.87
N ALA A 41 -11.64 -11.12 49.75
CA ALA A 41 -12.08 -10.31 50.88
C ALA A 41 -12.75 -9.01 50.41
N GLU A 42 -12.22 -8.35 49.39
CA GLU A 42 -12.84 -7.16 48.79
C GLU A 42 -14.23 -7.46 48.24
N LYS A 43 -14.42 -8.66 47.65
CA LYS A 43 -15.68 -9.03 47.00
C LYS A 43 -16.78 -9.49 47.98
N TYR A 44 -16.42 -10.27 49.00
CA TYR A 44 -17.39 -10.87 49.94
C TYR A 44 -17.30 -10.36 51.38
N HIS A 45 -16.34 -9.49 51.67
CA HIS A 45 -16.08 -8.91 52.99
C HIS A 45 -15.87 -9.94 54.11
N CYS A 46 -15.38 -11.14 53.78
CA CYS A 46 -15.09 -12.21 54.74
C CYS A 46 -13.88 -11.89 55.63
N LYS A 47 -13.81 -12.53 56.80
CA LYS A 47 -12.68 -12.40 57.74
C LYS A 47 -11.55 -13.35 57.32
N MET A 48 -10.32 -12.86 57.24
CA MET A 48 -9.17 -13.62 56.74
C MET A 48 -8.17 -13.97 57.86
N ALA A 49 -7.95 -15.27 58.09
CA ALA A 49 -6.86 -15.77 58.92
C ALA A 49 -5.66 -16.12 58.02
N LEU A 50 -4.71 -15.21 57.89
CA LEU A 50 -3.51 -15.41 57.07
C LEU A 50 -2.48 -16.24 57.83
N VAL A 51 -2.03 -17.36 57.27
CA VAL A 51 -1.18 -18.33 57.96
C VAL A 51 0.14 -18.53 57.22
N GLY A 52 1.25 -18.44 57.94
CA GLY A 52 2.60 -18.74 57.42
C GLY A 52 3.54 -19.25 58.51
N SER A 53 4.65 -19.87 58.12
CA SER A 53 5.63 -20.41 59.08
C SER A 53 6.63 -19.35 59.60
N SER A 54 6.65 -18.17 59.00
CA SER A 54 7.56 -17.08 59.37
C SER A 54 6.96 -16.20 60.47
N PRO A 55 7.78 -15.58 61.34
CA PRO A 55 7.33 -14.48 62.16
C PRO A 55 6.88 -13.30 61.28
N VAL A 56 6.11 -12.38 61.86
CA VAL A 56 5.70 -11.14 61.19
C VAL A 56 6.93 -10.36 60.76
N ASN A 57 7.01 -10.05 59.46
CA ASN A 57 8.09 -9.28 58.85
C ASN A 57 7.51 -8.16 57.96
N ASP A 58 8.35 -7.34 57.34
CA ASP A 58 7.91 -6.19 56.53
C ASP A 58 6.95 -6.59 55.40
N GLU A 59 7.18 -7.74 54.74
CA GLU A 59 6.31 -8.26 53.68
C GLU A 59 4.91 -8.61 54.21
N VAL A 60 4.84 -9.26 55.38
CA VAL A 60 3.57 -9.58 56.06
C VAL A 60 2.86 -8.29 56.51
N GLN A 61 3.60 -7.33 57.07
CA GLN A 61 3.05 -6.03 57.49
C GLN A 61 2.48 -5.26 56.31
N ASN A 62 3.15 -5.26 55.16
CA ASN A 62 2.66 -4.63 53.94
C ASN A 62 1.36 -5.29 53.46
N THR A 63 1.25 -6.63 53.51
CA THR A 63 0.02 -7.33 53.18
C THR A 63 -1.12 -6.97 54.14
N LEU A 64 -0.87 -6.97 55.46
CA LEU A 64 -1.87 -6.56 56.46
C LEU A 64 -2.32 -5.10 56.30
N LYS A 65 -1.39 -4.23 55.88
CA LYS A 65 -1.70 -2.84 55.55
C LYS A 65 -2.68 -2.74 54.37
N LYS A 66 -2.52 -3.55 53.31
CA LYS A 66 -3.49 -3.60 52.19
C LYS A 66 -4.91 -3.91 52.68
N TYR A 67 -5.06 -4.88 53.58
CA TYR A 67 -6.36 -5.19 54.19
C TYR A 67 -6.90 -4.00 55.01
N THR A 68 -6.05 -3.36 55.81
CA THR A 68 -6.44 -2.20 56.64
C THR A 68 -6.87 -1.01 55.78
N ASP A 69 -6.11 -0.70 54.73
CA ASP A 69 -6.38 0.40 53.79
C ASP A 69 -7.70 0.16 53.02
N ALA A 70 -8.04 -1.11 52.74
CA ALA A 70 -9.31 -1.53 52.12
C ALA A 70 -10.46 -1.73 53.13
N GLN A 71 -10.26 -1.45 54.43
CA GLN A 71 -11.26 -1.64 55.50
C GLN A 71 -11.73 -3.09 55.67
N LEU A 72 -10.85 -4.05 55.43
CA LEU A 72 -11.09 -5.49 55.52
C LEU A 72 -10.51 -6.08 56.81
N ILE A 73 -11.08 -7.18 57.30
CA ILE A 73 -10.65 -7.84 58.54
C ILE A 73 -9.68 -8.98 58.20
N ALA A 74 -8.41 -8.82 58.56
CA ALA A 74 -7.40 -9.86 58.45
C ALA A 74 -6.48 -9.91 59.68
N LYS A 75 -6.10 -11.12 60.08
CA LYS A 75 -5.08 -11.34 61.12
C LYS A 75 -4.07 -12.40 60.67
N TYR A 76 -2.80 -12.16 61.00
CA TYR A 76 -1.72 -13.10 60.69
C TYR A 76 -1.43 -14.03 61.86
N TYR A 77 -1.25 -15.31 61.56
CA TYR A 77 -0.89 -16.37 62.51
C TYR A 77 0.37 -17.09 62.04
N SER A 78 1.38 -17.16 62.91
CA SER A 78 2.61 -17.91 62.65
C SER A 78 2.40 -19.37 63.04
N CYS A 79 2.25 -20.26 62.06
CA CYS A 79 2.04 -21.69 62.30
C CYS A 79 2.75 -22.54 61.24
N ASN A 80 3.45 -23.58 61.68
CA ASN A 80 3.93 -24.62 60.78
C ASN A 80 2.82 -25.65 60.53
N ILE A 81 2.14 -25.54 59.39
CA ILE A 81 1.00 -26.38 59.03
C ILE A 81 1.33 -27.87 58.85
N THR A 82 2.61 -28.24 58.81
CA THR A 82 3.03 -29.66 58.75
C THR A 82 2.95 -30.34 60.12
N ASP A 83 2.80 -29.59 61.21
CA ASP A 83 2.60 -30.11 62.56
C ASP A 83 1.11 -30.07 62.92
N LEU A 84 0.50 -31.25 63.07
CA LEU A 84 -0.93 -31.38 63.36
C LEU A 84 -1.32 -30.74 64.70
N ASN A 85 -0.46 -30.79 65.71
CA ASN A 85 -0.77 -30.20 67.01
C ASN A 85 -0.79 -28.67 66.92
N ALA A 86 0.18 -28.09 66.19
CA ALA A 86 0.21 -26.66 65.92
C ALA A 86 -1.00 -26.21 65.09
N VAL A 87 -1.44 -27.02 64.13
CA VAL A 87 -2.68 -26.76 63.36
C VAL A 87 -3.91 -26.80 64.26
N ASN A 88 -4.05 -27.79 65.14
CA ASN A 88 -5.18 -27.85 66.07
C ASN A 88 -5.25 -26.62 66.99
N GLN A 89 -4.10 -26.16 67.50
CA GLN A 89 -4.02 -24.94 68.29
C GLN A 89 -4.41 -23.70 67.46
N LEU A 90 -3.88 -23.58 66.24
CA LEU A 90 -4.23 -22.51 65.31
C LEU A 90 -5.74 -22.44 65.04
N ILE A 91 -6.39 -23.58 64.79
CA ILE A 91 -7.84 -23.63 64.56
C ILE A 91 -8.61 -23.11 65.78
N GLN A 92 -8.19 -23.46 67.00
CA GLN A 92 -8.81 -22.96 68.23
C GLN A 92 -8.63 -21.44 68.41
N GLU A 93 -7.42 -20.94 68.17
CA GLU A 93 -7.09 -19.51 68.24
C GLU A 93 -7.91 -18.70 67.23
N VAL A 94 -7.90 -19.11 65.96
CA VAL A 94 -8.69 -18.46 64.89
C VAL A 94 -10.19 -18.49 65.23
N THR A 95 -10.70 -19.62 65.72
CA THR A 95 -12.13 -19.75 66.08
C THR A 95 -12.51 -18.81 67.20
N THR A 96 -11.63 -18.62 68.18
CA THR A 96 -11.86 -17.72 69.33
C THR A 96 -11.81 -16.25 68.91
N GLU A 97 -10.90 -15.88 68.01
CA GLU A 97 -10.64 -14.49 67.67
C GLU A 97 -11.46 -13.95 66.49
N LEU A 98 -11.74 -14.79 65.49
CA LEU A 98 -12.39 -14.37 64.23
C LEU A 98 -13.77 -15.01 64.04
N GLY A 99 -14.01 -16.20 64.62
CA GLY A 99 -15.26 -16.95 64.50
C GLY A 99 -15.12 -18.29 63.79
N ILE A 100 -16.24 -18.95 63.49
CA ILE A 100 -16.25 -20.30 62.92
C ILE A 100 -15.60 -20.31 61.53
N ILE A 101 -14.62 -21.21 61.35
CA ILE A 101 -13.94 -21.41 60.07
C ILE A 101 -14.86 -22.17 59.12
N THR A 102 -15.16 -21.55 57.98
CA THR A 102 -16.05 -22.12 56.96
C THR A 102 -15.35 -22.37 55.63
N THR A 103 -14.18 -21.77 55.40
CA THR A 103 -13.43 -21.93 54.14
C THR A 103 -11.93 -22.05 54.36
N VAL A 104 -11.27 -22.87 53.53
CA VAL A 104 -9.81 -23.00 53.46
C VAL A 104 -9.31 -22.53 52.09
N ILE A 105 -8.29 -21.68 52.07
CA ILE A 105 -7.45 -21.41 50.90
C ILE A 105 -6.04 -21.93 51.19
N HIS A 106 -5.61 -22.91 50.41
CA HIS A 106 -4.33 -23.57 50.58
C HIS A 106 -3.35 -23.20 49.47
N GLY A 107 -2.47 -22.24 49.77
CA GLY A 107 -1.39 -21.80 48.88
C GLY A 107 0.02 -22.05 49.41
N ALA A 108 0.16 -22.63 50.61
CA ALA A 108 1.46 -22.94 51.17
C ALA A 108 2.20 -23.98 50.32
N GLY A 109 3.46 -23.69 50.00
CA GLY A 109 4.28 -24.54 49.17
C GLY A 109 5.64 -23.93 48.88
N THR A 110 6.59 -24.79 48.54
CA THR A 110 7.91 -24.38 48.06
C THR A 110 8.25 -25.19 46.83
N ASN A 111 9.09 -24.64 45.96
CA ASN A 111 9.61 -25.36 44.81
C ASN A 111 11.14 -25.24 44.78
N LYS A 112 11.84 -26.37 44.69
CA LYS A 112 13.30 -26.43 44.59
C LYS A 112 13.70 -27.40 43.47
N PRO A 113 13.78 -26.94 42.22
CA PRO A 113 14.04 -27.80 41.07
C PRO A 113 15.40 -28.52 41.17
N ARG A 114 15.37 -29.85 41.21
CA ARG A 114 16.53 -30.76 41.29
C ARG A 114 16.21 -32.10 40.63
N ARG A 115 17.22 -32.77 40.05
CA ARG A 115 17.00 -34.10 39.49
C ARG A 115 16.63 -35.09 40.60
N THR A 116 15.78 -36.05 40.31
CA THR A 116 15.21 -36.97 41.30
C THR A 116 16.29 -37.72 42.08
N GLU A 117 17.37 -38.13 41.42
CA GLU A 117 18.51 -38.84 42.02
C GLU A 117 19.35 -37.98 42.99
N GLN A 118 19.14 -36.65 43.00
CA GLN A 118 19.87 -35.71 43.85
C GLN A 118 19.10 -35.35 45.14
N VAL A 119 17.91 -35.92 45.35
CA VAL A 119 17.04 -35.58 46.48
C VAL A 119 16.94 -36.78 47.42
N SER A 120 17.41 -36.61 48.66
CA SER A 120 17.23 -37.63 49.71
C SER A 120 15.76 -37.75 50.15
N SER A 121 15.37 -38.88 50.73
CA SER A 121 13.99 -39.08 51.21
C SER A 121 13.55 -38.03 52.24
N SER A 122 14.47 -37.54 53.08
CA SER A 122 14.19 -36.45 54.04
C SER A 122 13.94 -35.12 53.35
N GLU A 123 14.72 -34.79 52.30
CA GLU A 123 14.51 -33.57 51.53
C GLU A 123 13.23 -33.64 50.70
N ALA A 124 12.93 -34.80 50.11
CA ALA A 124 11.68 -35.04 49.41
C ALA A 124 10.48 -34.82 50.33
N TYR A 125 10.52 -35.37 51.56
CA TYR A 125 9.48 -35.14 52.56
C TYR A 125 9.33 -33.65 52.90
N GLN A 126 10.44 -32.93 53.11
CA GLN A 126 10.42 -31.49 53.39
C GLN A 126 9.81 -30.67 52.24
N GLU A 127 10.07 -31.03 50.99
CA GLU A 127 9.52 -30.34 49.81
C GLU A 127 8.01 -30.54 49.67
N ILE A 128 7.52 -31.76 49.87
CA ILE A 128 6.09 -32.07 49.71
C ILE A 128 5.25 -31.65 50.91
N ALA A 129 5.84 -31.60 52.11
CA ALA A 129 5.09 -31.48 53.36
C ALA A 129 4.21 -30.22 53.44
N PRO A 130 4.67 -29.01 53.07
CA PRO A 130 3.82 -27.82 53.15
C PRO A 130 2.55 -27.90 52.30
N LYS A 131 2.63 -28.52 51.11
CA LYS A 131 1.48 -28.71 50.21
C LYS A 131 0.61 -29.90 50.65
N LEU A 132 1.20 -31.08 50.75
CA LEU A 132 0.45 -32.32 50.94
C LEU A 132 0.08 -32.55 52.40
N ILE A 133 1.08 -32.57 53.28
CA ILE A 133 0.85 -32.84 54.72
C ILE A 133 0.10 -31.66 55.36
N GLY A 134 0.41 -30.43 54.94
CA GLY A 134 -0.33 -29.23 55.35
C GLY A 134 -1.83 -29.31 55.02
N ALA A 135 -2.19 -29.62 53.77
CA ALA A 135 -3.58 -29.82 53.38
C ALA A 135 -4.25 -30.95 54.18
N TRP A 136 -3.55 -32.09 54.36
CA TRP A 136 -4.06 -33.23 55.14
C TRP A 136 -4.34 -32.85 56.60
N ASN A 137 -3.44 -32.11 57.24
CA ASN A 137 -3.61 -31.67 58.63
C ASN A 137 -4.79 -30.70 58.77
N LEU A 138 -4.98 -29.77 57.82
CA LEU A 138 -6.15 -28.88 57.81
C LEU A 138 -7.45 -29.66 57.67
N ILE A 139 -7.52 -30.61 56.74
CA ILE A 139 -8.69 -31.48 56.56
C ILE A 139 -8.99 -32.27 57.84
N THR A 140 -7.95 -32.79 58.49
CA THR A 140 -8.07 -33.57 59.72
C THR A 140 -8.57 -32.71 60.89
N ALA A 141 -7.97 -31.54 61.10
CA ALA A 141 -8.34 -30.62 62.18
C ALA A 141 -9.74 -30.02 61.98
N LEU A 142 -10.15 -29.82 60.72
CA LEU A 142 -11.45 -29.25 60.37
C LEU A 142 -12.53 -30.30 60.09
N LYS A 143 -12.29 -31.59 60.36
CA LYS A 143 -13.21 -32.70 60.04
C LYS A 143 -14.63 -32.51 60.60
N TYR A 144 -14.77 -31.87 61.74
CA TYR A 144 -16.06 -31.62 62.40
C TYR A 144 -16.65 -30.22 62.10
N HIS A 145 -15.93 -29.40 61.33
CA HIS A 145 -16.44 -28.11 60.84
C HIS A 145 -17.27 -28.33 59.58
N GLN A 146 -18.36 -27.58 59.44
CA GLN A 146 -19.15 -27.55 58.20
C GLN A 146 -18.45 -26.64 57.18
N LEU A 147 -17.39 -27.14 56.55
CA LEU A 147 -16.67 -26.41 55.52
C LEU A 147 -17.55 -26.22 54.28
N LYS A 148 -17.73 -24.96 53.89
CA LYS A 148 -18.37 -24.55 52.64
C LYS A 148 -17.42 -24.79 51.46
N TYR A 149 -16.17 -24.33 51.57
CA TYR A 149 -15.20 -24.40 50.48
C TYR A 149 -13.79 -24.85 50.94
N PHE A 150 -13.11 -25.63 50.11
CA PHE A 150 -11.67 -25.88 50.20
C PHE A 150 -11.02 -25.61 48.84
N ILE A 151 -10.24 -24.55 48.77
CA ILE A 151 -9.60 -24.06 47.55
C ILE A 151 -8.09 -24.32 47.65
N ALA A 152 -7.50 -25.04 46.72
CA ALA A 152 -6.06 -25.27 46.67
C ALA A 152 -5.40 -24.68 45.43
N PHE A 153 -4.27 -24.02 45.64
CA PHE A 153 -3.39 -23.55 44.59
C PHE A 153 -2.42 -24.69 44.27
N THR A 154 -2.64 -25.36 43.15
CA THR A 154 -1.76 -26.38 42.62
C THR A 154 -0.90 -25.79 41.49
N SER A 155 -0.28 -26.62 40.65
CA SER A 155 0.57 -26.17 39.57
C SER A 155 0.40 -27.06 38.35
N ILE A 156 0.51 -26.48 37.16
CA ILE A 156 0.53 -27.22 35.89
C ILE A 156 1.64 -28.30 35.86
N ILE A 157 2.70 -28.14 36.66
CA ILE A 157 3.78 -29.13 36.80
C ILE A 157 3.25 -30.44 37.42
N GLY A 158 2.16 -30.41 38.19
CA GLY A 158 1.48 -31.63 38.66
C GLY A 158 0.81 -32.40 37.52
N VAL A 159 0.31 -31.68 36.51
CA VAL A 159 -0.41 -32.23 35.35
C VAL A 159 0.56 -32.71 34.27
N THR A 160 1.55 -31.88 33.95
CA THR A 160 2.46 -32.07 32.82
C THR A 160 3.79 -32.68 33.24
N GLY A 161 4.21 -32.50 34.48
CA GLY A 161 5.60 -32.69 34.87
C GLY A 161 6.52 -31.60 34.32
N MET A 162 7.69 -31.46 34.93
CA MET A 162 8.77 -30.61 34.44
C MET A 162 10.09 -31.20 34.92
N LEU A 163 11.12 -31.17 34.07
CA LEU A 163 12.44 -31.68 34.42
C LEU A 163 12.92 -31.04 35.74
N GLY A 164 13.40 -31.90 36.64
CA GLY A 164 13.85 -31.49 37.97
C GLY A 164 12.74 -31.15 38.99
N ASN A 165 11.46 -31.37 38.69
CA ASN A 165 10.37 -30.99 39.59
C ASN A 165 9.52 -32.18 40.06
N SER A 166 10.10 -33.39 40.15
CA SER A 166 9.33 -34.62 40.42
C SER A 166 8.55 -34.58 41.75
N TRP A 167 9.16 -34.12 42.85
CA TRP A 167 8.49 -34.03 44.14
C TRP A 167 7.47 -32.88 44.20
N TYR A 168 7.78 -31.76 43.54
CA TYR A 168 6.84 -30.66 43.39
C TYR A 168 5.60 -31.09 42.57
N ALA A 169 5.80 -31.75 41.43
CA ALA A 169 4.73 -32.35 40.63
C ALA A 169 3.86 -33.30 41.47
N PHE A 170 4.51 -34.25 42.16
CA PHE A 170 3.85 -35.21 43.04
C PHE A 170 2.98 -34.53 44.09
N SER A 171 3.51 -33.53 44.81
CA SER A 171 2.73 -32.84 45.85
C SER A 171 1.52 -32.09 45.30
N ASN A 172 1.64 -31.43 44.13
CA ASN A 172 0.54 -30.66 43.54
C ASN A 172 -0.58 -31.57 43.03
N GLU A 173 -0.24 -32.67 42.36
CA GLU A 173 -1.24 -33.63 41.88
C GLU A 173 -1.89 -34.40 43.04
N THR A 174 -1.12 -34.75 44.08
CA THR A 174 -1.69 -35.46 45.24
C THR A 174 -2.67 -34.59 46.02
N VAL A 175 -2.40 -33.28 46.15
CA VAL A 175 -3.37 -32.34 46.78
C VAL A 175 -4.67 -32.27 45.98
N ASP A 176 -4.58 -32.28 44.65
CA ASP A 176 -5.76 -32.32 43.80
C ASP A 176 -6.61 -33.58 44.08
N LEU A 177 -5.98 -34.77 44.02
CA LEU A 177 -6.64 -36.04 44.34
C LEU A 177 -7.23 -36.07 45.76
N LEU A 178 -6.53 -35.49 46.73
CA LEU A 178 -6.98 -35.38 48.11
C LEU A 178 -8.27 -34.57 48.22
N LEU A 179 -8.36 -33.43 47.52
CA LEU A 179 -9.57 -32.60 47.53
C LEU A 179 -10.74 -33.22 46.76
N ARG A 180 -10.47 -33.90 45.63
CA ARG A 180 -11.52 -34.69 44.95
C ARG A 180 -12.12 -35.74 45.88
N ASN A 181 -11.29 -36.39 46.70
CA ASN A 181 -11.75 -37.34 47.69
C ASN A 181 -12.52 -36.66 48.84
N LEU A 182 -12.07 -35.50 49.32
CA LEU A 182 -12.79 -34.70 50.33
C LEU A 182 -14.21 -34.36 49.88
N LYS A 183 -14.36 -33.83 48.66
CA LYS A 183 -15.67 -33.49 48.08
C LYS A 183 -16.64 -34.67 48.09
N LYS A 184 -16.15 -35.86 47.71
CA LYS A 184 -16.94 -37.10 47.73
C LYS A 184 -17.35 -37.54 49.13
N GLN A 185 -16.57 -37.22 50.16
CA GLN A 185 -16.76 -37.71 51.53
C GLN A 185 -17.58 -36.76 52.42
N THR A 186 -17.46 -35.44 52.24
CA THR A 186 -18.01 -34.45 53.20
C THR A 186 -19.03 -33.49 52.58
N GLY A 187 -19.21 -33.51 51.26
CA GLY A 187 -20.05 -32.53 50.55
C GLY A 187 -19.48 -31.11 50.52
N THR A 188 -18.25 -30.90 51.03
CA THR A 188 -17.51 -29.64 50.92
C THR A 188 -17.22 -29.34 49.45
N GLU A 189 -17.47 -28.12 48.99
CA GLU A 189 -17.09 -27.71 47.64
C GLU A 189 -15.57 -27.55 47.57
N THR A 190 -14.95 -28.20 46.59
CA THR A 190 -13.49 -28.17 46.42
C THR A 190 -13.10 -27.60 45.08
N ILE A 191 -12.07 -26.77 45.07
CA ILE A 191 -11.55 -26.11 43.86
C ILE A 191 -10.04 -26.27 43.83
N THR A 192 -9.48 -26.81 42.75
CA THR A 192 -8.04 -26.94 42.55
C THR A 192 -7.61 -26.16 41.32
N LEU A 193 -6.75 -25.17 41.54
CA LEU A 193 -6.29 -24.25 40.50
C LEU A 193 -4.82 -24.53 40.18
N ALA A 194 -4.59 -25.23 39.08
CA ALA A 194 -3.28 -25.59 38.57
C ALA A 194 -2.70 -24.44 37.73
N TYR A 195 -2.09 -23.48 38.42
CA TYR A 195 -1.45 -22.35 37.75
C TYR A 195 -0.18 -22.75 37.00
N SER A 196 0.01 -22.16 35.83
CA SER A 196 1.33 -22.04 35.20
C SER A 196 2.18 -20.96 35.89
N VAL A 197 3.16 -20.38 35.21
CA VAL A 197 4.03 -19.36 35.80
C VAL A 197 3.33 -17.99 35.82
N TRP A 198 3.43 -17.27 36.92
CA TRP A 198 2.95 -15.88 37.03
C TRP A 198 4.10 -14.90 36.76
N SER A 199 3.79 -13.75 36.17
CA SER A 199 4.72 -12.63 36.10
C SER A 199 4.75 -11.89 37.44
N GLU A 200 5.88 -11.20 37.72
CA GLU A 200 6.09 -10.22 38.81
C GLU A 200 5.97 -10.73 40.26
N VAL A 201 5.13 -11.73 40.52
CA VAL A 201 4.73 -12.22 41.84
C VAL A 201 4.88 -13.75 41.88
N GLY A 202 5.15 -14.28 43.08
CA GLY A 202 5.27 -15.73 43.30
C GLY A 202 6.63 -16.33 42.95
N MET A 203 6.71 -17.67 42.98
CA MET A 203 7.99 -18.40 42.92
C MET A 203 8.72 -18.24 41.57
N GLY A 204 8.00 -18.23 40.44
CA GLY A 204 8.61 -18.11 39.11
C GLY A 204 9.30 -16.76 38.86
N ALA A 205 8.66 -15.66 39.29
CA ALA A 205 9.25 -14.32 39.25
C ALA A 205 10.48 -14.23 40.17
N LYS A 206 10.40 -14.77 41.39
CA LYS A 206 11.52 -14.78 42.36
C LYS A 206 12.72 -15.62 41.89
N MET A 207 12.50 -16.65 41.06
CA MET A 207 13.55 -17.49 40.49
C MET A 207 14.12 -16.96 39.15
N GLY A 208 13.56 -15.88 38.59
CA GLY A 208 14.00 -15.31 37.30
C GLY A 208 13.75 -16.22 36.08
N SER A 209 12.89 -17.23 36.21
CA SER A 209 12.70 -18.27 35.19
C SER A 209 11.78 -17.86 34.04
N THR A 210 11.09 -16.71 34.13
CA THR A 210 10.08 -16.26 33.16
C THR A 210 10.67 -16.06 31.76
N LYS A 211 11.88 -15.50 31.63
CA LYS A 211 12.56 -15.33 30.33
C LYS A 211 12.92 -16.67 29.68
N THR A 212 13.43 -17.61 30.47
CA THR A 212 13.79 -18.95 29.98
C THR A 212 12.54 -19.72 29.54
N LEU A 213 11.45 -19.62 30.30
CA LEU A 213 10.18 -20.25 29.97
C LEU A 213 9.53 -19.63 28.72
N ALA A 214 9.58 -18.31 28.57
CA ALA A 214 9.11 -17.64 27.35
C ALA A 214 9.85 -18.12 26.09
N ASN A 215 11.17 -18.34 26.18
CA ASN A 215 11.95 -18.93 25.07
C ASN A 215 11.56 -20.38 24.76
N MET A 216 10.97 -21.10 25.71
CA MET A 216 10.38 -22.42 25.49
C MET A 216 8.94 -22.32 24.96
N GLY A 217 8.36 -21.13 24.81
CA GLY A 217 6.97 -20.93 24.42
C GLY A 217 5.98 -21.09 25.58
N ILE A 218 6.42 -20.81 26.81
CA ILE A 218 5.59 -20.80 28.01
C ILE A 218 5.54 -19.35 28.54
N ASP A 219 4.43 -18.67 28.27
CA ASP A 219 4.24 -17.29 28.70
C ASP A 219 3.83 -17.21 30.18
N ALA A 220 4.07 -16.04 30.79
CA ALA A 220 3.73 -15.79 32.18
C ALA A 220 2.36 -15.13 32.32
N ILE A 221 1.57 -15.57 33.29
CA ILE A 221 0.26 -15.00 33.63
C ILE A 221 0.46 -13.67 34.35
N PRO A 222 -0.08 -12.55 33.82
CA PRO A 222 -0.12 -11.29 34.55
C PRO A 222 -0.93 -11.40 35.85
N PRO A 223 -0.48 -10.81 36.99
CA PRO A 223 -1.17 -10.95 38.26
C PRO A 223 -2.65 -10.62 38.25
N HIS A 224 -3.04 -9.53 37.59
CA HIS A 224 -4.44 -9.11 37.51
C HIS A 224 -5.32 -10.14 36.78
N LEU A 225 -4.83 -10.77 35.71
CA LEU A 225 -5.55 -11.83 35.00
C LEU A 225 -5.64 -13.11 35.85
N GLY A 226 -4.54 -13.49 36.52
CA GLY A 226 -4.53 -14.66 37.39
C GLY A 226 -5.51 -14.53 38.58
N VAL A 227 -5.64 -13.32 39.14
CA VAL A 227 -6.62 -12.98 40.19
C VAL A 227 -8.05 -12.95 39.64
N ALA A 228 -8.25 -12.42 38.42
CA ALA A 228 -9.56 -12.43 37.77
C ALA A 228 -10.06 -13.86 37.54
N GLU A 229 -9.19 -14.75 37.05
CA GLU A 229 -9.49 -16.18 36.87
C GLU A 229 -9.77 -16.88 38.21
N PHE A 230 -9.04 -16.53 39.27
CA PHE A 230 -9.33 -17.05 40.62
C PHE A 230 -10.77 -16.73 41.04
N LEU A 231 -11.20 -15.48 40.91
CA LEU A 231 -12.57 -15.07 41.24
C LEU A 231 -13.60 -15.73 40.31
N HIS A 232 -13.30 -15.80 39.01
CA HIS A 232 -14.15 -16.45 38.02
C HIS A 232 -14.44 -17.91 38.43
N TRP A 233 -13.43 -18.68 38.81
CA TRP A 233 -13.60 -20.09 39.18
C TRP A 233 -14.15 -20.32 40.60
N ILE A 234 -14.22 -19.29 41.42
CA ILE A 234 -15.00 -19.32 42.68
C ILE A 234 -16.50 -19.15 42.39
N GLU A 235 -16.83 -18.31 41.41
CA GLU A 235 -18.20 -18.03 41.00
C GLU A 235 -18.74 -19.01 39.97
N ASN A 236 -17.90 -19.88 39.42
CA ASN A 236 -18.28 -20.81 38.38
C ASN A 236 -17.70 -22.21 38.62
N PHE A 237 -18.32 -23.22 38.01
CA PHE A 237 -17.82 -24.60 38.03
C PHE A 237 -17.99 -25.29 36.68
N THR A 238 -17.21 -26.34 36.47
CA THR A 238 -17.33 -27.28 35.35
C THR A 238 -17.39 -28.70 35.90
N ASP A 239 -17.78 -29.67 35.07
CA ASP A 239 -17.76 -31.09 35.42
C ASP A 239 -16.34 -31.61 35.70
N ASP A 240 -15.32 -30.94 35.12
CA ASP A 240 -13.92 -31.22 35.39
C ASP A 240 -13.49 -30.65 36.75
N GLN A 241 -12.79 -31.45 37.55
CA GLN A 241 -12.46 -31.06 38.94
C GLN A 241 -11.12 -30.33 39.08
N GLN A 242 -10.23 -30.39 38.07
CA GLN A 242 -8.92 -29.74 38.06
C GLN A 242 -8.89 -28.69 36.96
N ILE A 243 -8.67 -27.43 37.35
CA ILE A 243 -8.69 -26.28 36.44
C ILE A 243 -7.25 -25.85 36.20
N VAL A 244 -6.79 -25.88 34.94
CA VAL A 244 -5.48 -25.33 34.56
C VAL A 244 -5.65 -23.89 34.15
N ILE A 245 -4.90 -22.98 34.78
CA ILE A 245 -4.88 -21.56 34.42
C ILE A 245 -3.49 -21.26 33.87
N ALA A 246 -3.42 -20.88 32.59
CA ALA A 246 -2.17 -20.63 31.90
C ALA A 246 -2.28 -19.52 30.85
N ALA A 247 -1.13 -18.88 30.57
CA ALA A 247 -0.95 -18.11 29.35
C ALA A 247 -0.60 -19.09 28.19
N LYS A 248 0.06 -18.63 27.14
CA LYS A 248 0.47 -19.48 26.02
C LYS A 248 1.36 -20.65 26.49
N LEU A 249 0.98 -21.87 26.10
CA LEU A 249 1.68 -23.12 26.48
C LEU A 249 2.10 -23.92 25.23
N GLY A 250 3.37 -23.84 24.84
CA GLY A 250 3.93 -24.60 23.71
C GLY A 250 5.19 -25.43 24.01
N GLY A 251 5.86 -25.18 25.13
CA GLY A 251 7.16 -25.78 25.43
C GLY A 251 7.18 -27.09 26.19
N LEU A 252 6.00 -27.63 26.53
CA LEU A 252 5.87 -28.84 27.34
C LEU A 252 5.51 -30.00 26.43
N ASP A 253 6.44 -30.94 26.25
CA ASP A 253 6.26 -32.15 25.43
C ASP A 253 5.14 -33.07 25.95
N THR A 254 4.85 -32.99 27.24
CA THR A 254 3.75 -33.68 27.91
C THR A 254 2.41 -32.94 27.80
N TRP A 255 2.40 -31.68 27.37
CA TRP A 255 1.16 -30.94 27.07
C TRP A 255 0.68 -31.31 25.66
N ARG A 256 -0.14 -32.36 25.59
CA ARG A 256 -0.74 -32.80 24.32
C ARG A 256 -1.85 -31.84 23.92
N ARG A 257 -1.55 -30.99 22.94
CA ARG A 257 -2.59 -30.22 22.25
C ARG A 257 -3.49 -31.16 21.46
N ASN A 258 -4.77 -30.84 21.41
CA ASN A 258 -5.68 -31.53 20.50
C ASN A 258 -5.19 -31.29 19.06
N THR A 259 -5.12 -32.36 18.28
CA THR A 259 -4.99 -32.24 16.83
C THR A 259 -6.35 -31.87 16.26
N TYR A 260 -6.45 -30.65 15.73
CA TYR A 260 -7.66 -30.17 15.08
C TYR A 260 -7.57 -30.44 13.58
N ASN A 261 -8.66 -30.94 13.03
CA ASN A 261 -8.78 -31.07 11.58
C ASN A 261 -9.16 -29.70 10.99
N LEU A 262 -8.56 -29.40 9.86
CA LEU A 262 -9.01 -28.29 9.04
C LEU A 262 -10.46 -28.52 8.59
N PRO A 263 -11.28 -27.47 8.57
CA PRO A 263 -12.62 -27.57 8.03
C PRO A 263 -12.53 -27.86 6.53
N VAL A 264 -13.33 -28.81 6.04
CA VAL A 264 -13.27 -29.34 4.66
C VAL A 264 -13.59 -28.29 3.59
N ALA A 265 -14.15 -27.13 3.97
CA ALA A 265 -14.73 -26.14 3.05
C ALA A 265 -14.21 -24.71 3.23
N ASN A 266 -12.89 -24.49 3.35
CA ASN A 266 -12.31 -23.14 3.40
C ASN A 266 -11.09 -23.02 2.47
N ARG A 267 -11.02 -21.92 1.72
CA ARG A 267 -9.90 -21.65 0.79
C ARG A 267 -8.62 -21.28 1.53
N TYR A 268 -8.73 -20.43 2.56
CA TYR A 268 -7.59 -19.74 3.16
C TYR A 268 -7.04 -20.43 4.42
N LEU A 269 -7.69 -21.51 4.86
CA LEU A 269 -7.29 -22.29 6.02
C LEU A 269 -6.62 -23.61 5.55
N GLU A 270 -5.38 -23.56 5.06
CA GLU A 270 -4.72 -24.74 4.46
C GLU A 270 -3.77 -25.50 5.41
N LYS A 271 -3.12 -24.81 6.34
CA LYS A 271 -2.21 -25.44 7.32
C LYS A 271 -2.21 -24.70 8.64
N ILE A 272 -2.76 -25.31 9.69
CA ILE A 272 -2.72 -24.77 11.05
C ILE A 272 -1.30 -24.89 11.60
N GLU A 273 -0.71 -23.76 12.00
CA GLU A 273 0.52 -23.71 12.80
C GLU A 273 0.20 -23.74 14.28
N TYR A 274 -0.80 -22.95 14.70
CA TYR A 274 -1.23 -22.84 16.08
C TYR A 274 -2.75 -22.68 16.12
N PHE A 275 -3.41 -23.36 17.06
CA PHE A 275 -4.83 -23.16 17.30
C PHE A 275 -5.17 -23.46 18.75
N GLU A 276 -5.80 -22.48 19.38
CA GLU A 276 -6.47 -22.58 20.68
C GLU A 276 -7.90 -22.04 20.51
N PRO A 277 -8.92 -22.92 20.50
CA PRO A 277 -10.29 -22.51 20.23
C PRO A 277 -10.78 -21.40 21.16
N GLY A 278 -11.43 -20.39 20.60
CA GLY A 278 -11.92 -19.22 21.33
C GLY A 278 -10.83 -18.25 21.78
N ILE A 279 -9.55 -18.48 21.42
CA ILE A 279 -8.42 -17.66 21.89
C ILE A 279 -7.56 -17.17 20.72
N GLU A 280 -6.91 -18.07 19.99
CA GLU A 280 -5.89 -17.70 19.00
C GLU A 280 -5.76 -18.76 17.89
N LEU A 281 -5.57 -18.31 16.66
CA LEU A 281 -5.33 -19.12 15.47
C LEU A 281 -4.18 -18.51 14.66
N ILE A 282 -3.25 -19.37 14.23
CA ILE A 282 -2.22 -19.09 13.24
C ILE A 282 -2.33 -20.16 12.15
N VAL A 283 -2.62 -19.72 10.93
CA VAL A 283 -2.83 -20.61 9.78
C VAL A 283 -2.08 -20.08 8.57
N HIS A 284 -1.61 -20.98 7.71
CA HIS A 284 -0.92 -20.65 6.47
C HIS A 284 -1.76 -21.08 5.28
N CYS A 285 -1.65 -20.32 4.18
CA CYS A 285 -2.06 -20.76 2.86
C CYS A 285 -1.16 -20.19 1.76
N SER A 286 -1.19 -20.80 0.58
CA SER A 286 -0.41 -20.37 -0.58
C SER A 286 -1.34 -19.75 -1.63
N LEU A 287 -0.96 -18.59 -2.16
CA LEU A 287 -1.68 -17.88 -3.22
C LEU A 287 -0.95 -18.04 -4.55
N ASN A 288 -1.68 -18.40 -5.60
CA ASN A 288 -1.13 -18.45 -6.96
C ASN A 288 -2.20 -18.33 -8.05
N ARG A 289 -1.78 -18.05 -9.29
CA ARG A 289 -2.68 -17.81 -10.42
C ARG A 289 -3.46 -19.03 -10.93
N GLN A 290 -3.00 -20.23 -10.61
CA GLN A 290 -3.63 -21.48 -11.05
C GLN A 290 -4.86 -21.80 -10.20
N HIS A 291 -4.76 -21.57 -8.89
CA HIS A 291 -5.84 -21.84 -7.93
C HIS A 291 -6.68 -20.60 -7.60
N ASP A 292 -6.07 -19.42 -7.56
CA ASP A 292 -6.72 -18.14 -7.27
C ASP A 292 -6.96 -17.36 -8.57
N LEU A 293 -7.94 -17.81 -9.35
CA LEU A 293 -8.21 -17.29 -10.69
C LEU A 293 -8.52 -15.79 -10.69
N TYR A 294 -9.14 -15.29 -9.63
CA TYR A 294 -9.46 -13.88 -9.44
C TYR A 294 -8.22 -12.98 -9.51
N VAL A 295 -7.03 -13.47 -9.13
CA VAL A 295 -5.77 -12.71 -9.17
C VAL A 295 -5.41 -12.28 -10.59
N ASN A 296 -5.78 -13.07 -11.60
CA ASN A 296 -5.44 -12.79 -13.00
C ASN A 296 -6.04 -11.49 -13.53
N ASP A 297 -7.22 -11.14 -13.03
CA ASP A 297 -7.95 -9.93 -13.43
C ASP A 297 -7.73 -8.76 -12.45
N HIS A 298 -6.87 -8.92 -11.44
CA HIS A 298 -6.52 -7.83 -10.52
C HIS A 298 -5.06 -7.38 -10.75
N ASN A 299 -4.81 -6.93 -11.98
CA ASN A 299 -3.49 -6.57 -12.49
C ASN A 299 -3.30 -5.05 -12.52
N PHE A 300 -2.46 -4.53 -11.62
CA PHE A 300 -2.07 -3.12 -11.61
C PHE A 300 -0.70 -2.94 -12.26
N ASN A 301 -0.68 -2.37 -13.48
CA ASN A 301 0.56 -2.08 -14.23
C ASN A 301 1.54 -3.27 -14.37
N GLY A 302 1.02 -4.48 -14.58
CA GLY A 302 1.81 -5.71 -14.70
C GLY A 302 2.03 -6.44 -13.37
N SER A 303 1.67 -5.83 -12.23
CA SER A 303 1.74 -6.49 -10.92
C SER A 303 0.38 -7.09 -10.56
N LEU A 304 0.35 -8.40 -10.36
CA LEU A 304 -0.85 -9.09 -9.88
C LEU A 304 -0.96 -8.92 -8.37
N LEU A 305 -2.05 -8.31 -7.92
CA LEU A 305 -2.23 -7.99 -6.50
C LEU A 305 -3.29 -8.91 -5.89
N PHE A 306 -3.04 -9.40 -4.67
CA PHE A 306 -4.06 -10.03 -3.85
C PHE A 306 -5.06 -8.95 -3.39
N PRO A 307 -6.32 -8.98 -3.85
CA PRO A 307 -7.26 -7.88 -3.64
C PRO A 307 -7.72 -7.80 -2.18
N THR A 308 -7.93 -6.56 -1.71
CA THR A 308 -8.41 -6.25 -0.35
C THR A 308 -9.62 -7.08 0.06
N VAL A 309 -10.63 -7.19 -0.81
CA VAL A 309 -11.88 -7.90 -0.51
C VAL A 309 -11.69 -9.39 -0.25
N PHE A 310 -10.69 -10.03 -0.88
CA PHE A 310 -10.33 -11.42 -0.60
C PHE A 310 -9.47 -11.55 0.66
N GLY A 311 -8.67 -10.52 0.98
CA GLY A 311 -7.99 -10.42 2.28
C GLY A 311 -8.98 -10.34 3.45
N LEU A 312 -10.04 -9.54 3.32
CA LEU A 312 -11.11 -9.43 4.32
C LEU A 312 -11.85 -10.76 4.50
N GLU A 313 -12.14 -11.45 3.40
CA GLU A 313 -12.72 -12.81 3.40
C GLU A 313 -11.81 -13.80 4.14
N ALA A 314 -10.52 -13.83 3.82
CA ALA A 314 -9.55 -14.71 4.47
C ALA A 314 -9.46 -14.48 5.99
N MET A 315 -9.44 -13.20 6.41
CA MET A 315 -9.45 -12.83 7.84
C MET A 315 -10.77 -13.23 8.52
N THR A 316 -11.91 -13.13 7.82
CA THR A 316 -13.21 -13.52 8.38
C THR A 316 -13.37 -15.04 8.46
N GLN A 317 -12.84 -15.82 7.50
CA GLN A 317 -12.74 -17.28 7.63
C GLN A 317 -11.96 -17.67 8.88
N ALA A 318 -10.82 -17.03 9.13
CA ALA A 318 -10.02 -17.24 10.35
C ALA A 318 -10.79 -16.84 11.62
N ALA A 319 -11.50 -15.71 11.60
CA ALA A 319 -12.32 -15.27 12.72
C ALA A 319 -13.50 -16.23 13.02
N SER A 320 -14.17 -16.72 11.98
CA SER A 320 -15.21 -17.74 12.10
C SER A 320 -14.67 -19.03 12.70
N TYR A 321 -13.50 -19.49 12.23
CA TYR A 321 -12.90 -20.72 12.71
C TYR A 321 -12.42 -20.62 14.16
N VAL A 322 -11.73 -19.53 14.54
CA VAL A 322 -11.23 -19.37 15.91
C VAL A 322 -12.35 -19.23 16.93
N THR A 323 -13.47 -18.61 16.55
CA THR A 323 -14.64 -18.43 17.43
C THR A 323 -15.60 -19.63 17.41
N GLY A 324 -15.51 -20.50 16.40
CA GLY A 324 -16.47 -21.58 16.15
C GLY A 324 -17.85 -21.10 15.65
N ILE A 325 -17.99 -19.82 15.28
CA ILE A 325 -19.25 -19.26 14.78
C ILE A 325 -19.40 -19.60 13.28
N THR A 326 -20.28 -20.55 12.96
CA THR A 326 -20.50 -21.00 11.57
C THR A 326 -21.65 -20.30 10.86
N ASN A 327 -22.66 -19.82 11.60
CA ASN A 327 -23.82 -19.14 11.03
C ASN A 327 -23.61 -17.63 11.17
N ILE A 328 -23.14 -17.00 10.10
CA ILE A 328 -22.81 -15.58 10.06
C ILE A 328 -23.84 -14.87 9.19
N ASN A 329 -24.61 -13.96 9.80
CA ASN A 329 -25.66 -13.19 9.13
C ASN A 329 -25.25 -11.73 8.89
N SER A 330 -24.41 -11.19 9.77
CA SER A 330 -23.89 -9.82 9.71
C SER A 330 -22.46 -9.80 10.23
N VAL A 331 -21.64 -8.87 9.73
CA VAL A 331 -20.24 -8.69 10.15
C VAL A 331 -19.95 -7.20 10.26
N LYS A 332 -19.22 -6.81 11.29
CA LYS A 332 -18.64 -5.47 11.41
C LYS A 332 -17.13 -5.61 11.39
N LEU A 333 -16.48 -4.90 10.48
CA LEU A 333 -15.03 -4.81 10.37
C LEU A 333 -14.62 -3.39 10.78
N GLU A 334 -13.75 -3.27 11.78
CA GLU A 334 -13.26 -1.99 12.30
C GLU A 334 -11.75 -1.89 12.14
N HIS A 335 -11.24 -0.67 12.03
CA HIS A 335 -9.80 -0.38 11.97
C HIS A 335 -9.08 -1.20 10.90
N ILE A 336 -9.69 -1.32 9.72
CA ILE A 336 -9.09 -2.03 8.59
C ILE A 336 -7.85 -1.25 8.14
N SER A 337 -6.70 -1.91 8.16
CA SER A 337 -5.41 -1.36 7.74
C SER A 337 -4.91 -2.10 6.50
N LEU A 338 -4.51 -1.36 5.47
CA LEU A 338 -4.06 -1.87 4.17
C LEU A 338 -2.71 -1.24 3.84
N LEU A 339 -1.73 -1.43 4.73
CA LEU A 339 -0.45 -0.71 4.69
C LEU A 339 0.36 -1.02 3.45
N ARG A 340 0.28 -2.27 2.97
CA ARG A 340 1.09 -2.79 1.86
C ARG A 340 0.26 -3.75 1.03
N PRO A 341 0.36 -3.69 -0.31
CA PRO A 341 -0.25 -4.70 -1.17
C PRO A 341 0.53 -6.01 -1.08
N ILE A 342 -0.18 -7.14 -1.17
CA ILE A 342 0.46 -8.46 -1.35
C ILE A 342 0.52 -8.72 -2.86
N VAL A 343 1.73 -8.87 -3.40
CA VAL A 343 1.95 -9.17 -4.82
C VAL A 343 2.01 -10.69 -5.00
N VAL A 344 1.24 -11.20 -5.96
CA VAL A 344 1.28 -12.62 -6.35
C VAL A 344 2.20 -12.72 -7.59
N PRO A 345 3.27 -13.54 -7.54
CA PRO A 345 4.20 -13.63 -8.65
C PRO A 345 3.54 -14.20 -9.92
N GLU A 346 3.98 -13.75 -11.10
CA GLU A 346 3.47 -14.27 -12.38
C GLU A 346 3.70 -15.79 -12.53
N ASN A 347 4.84 -16.27 -12.00
CA ASN A 347 5.22 -17.66 -11.94
C ASN A 347 5.58 -18.01 -10.48
N GLY A 348 4.87 -18.99 -9.89
CA GLY A 348 5.11 -19.45 -8.53
C GLY A 348 3.94 -19.19 -7.59
N GLU A 349 4.22 -19.16 -6.29
CA GLU A 349 3.27 -18.91 -5.21
C GLU A 349 3.85 -17.93 -4.19
N VAL A 350 2.98 -17.27 -3.44
CA VAL A 350 3.35 -16.51 -2.23
C VAL A 350 2.65 -17.13 -1.02
N LYS A 351 3.40 -17.39 0.05
CA LYS A 351 2.83 -17.92 1.30
C LYS A 351 2.39 -16.79 2.20
N ILE A 352 1.13 -16.86 2.63
CA ILE A 352 0.56 -15.95 3.61
C ILE A 352 0.27 -16.68 4.93
N GLN A 353 0.49 -15.98 6.03
CA GLN A 353 0.06 -16.36 7.37
C GLN A 353 -1.12 -15.47 7.76
N ILE A 354 -2.21 -16.09 8.20
CA ILE A 354 -3.36 -15.41 8.77
C ILE A 354 -3.33 -15.66 10.27
N TYR A 355 -3.24 -14.58 11.02
CA TYR A 355 -3.28 -14.55 12.47
C TYR A 355 -4.67 -14.07 12.91
N ALA A 356 -5.31 -14.76 13.86
CA ALA A 356 -6.56 -14.31 14.46
C ALA A 356 -6.53 -14.51 15.98
N ARG A 357 -6.89 -13.48 16.75
CA ARG A 357 -6.95 -13.50 18.22
C ARG A 357 -8.29 -12.96 18.69
N VAL A 358 -8.96 -13.70 19.56
CA VAL A 358 -10.22 -13.30 20.18
C VAL A 358 -9.95 -12.32 21.33
N ASP A 359 -10.70 -11.23 21.37
CA ASP A 359 -10.66 -10.19 22.41
C ASP A 359 -12.10 -9.81 22.79
N GLY A 360 -12.63 -10.44 23.84
CA GLY A 360 -14.05 -10.33 24.19
C GLY A 360 -14.96 -10.86 23.07
N ASN A 361 -15.75 -9.98 22.47
CA ASN A 361 -16.63 -10.29 21.34
C ASN A 361 -16.03 -9.94 19.97
N LYS A 362 -14.83 -9.37 19.93
CA LYS A 362 -14.11 -9.02 18.70
C LYS A 362 -13.01 -10.04 18.41
N VAL A 363 -12.60 -10.11 17.15
CA VAL A 363 -11.44 -10.87 16.72
C VAL A 363 -10.49 -9.93 15.98
N PHE A 364 -9.30 -9.73 16.53
CA PHE A 364 -8.23 -9.09 15.75
C PHE A 364 -7.69 -10.11 14.75
N ALA A 365 -7.72 -9.79 13.47
CA ALA A 365 -7.19 -10.62 12.41
C ALA A 365 -6.17 -9.85 11.55
N ALA A 366 -5.14 -10.54 11.07
CA ALA A 366 -4.09 -9.95 10.25
C ALA A 366 -3.48 -10.94 9.26
N ILE A 367 -3.01 -10.44 8.11
CA ILE A 367 -2.34 -11.22 7.06
C ILE A 367 -0.92 -10.72 6.88
N SER A 368 0.06 -11.63 6.99
CA SER A 368 1.48 -11.35 6.74
C SER A 368 2.05 -12.32 5.70
N THR A 369 3.15 -11.97 5.04
CA THR A 369 3.82 -12.82 4.04
C THR A 369 5.14 -13.39 4.57
N GLU A 370 5.65 -14.43 3.91
CA GLU A 370 6.96 -15.01 4.23
C GLU A 370 8.11 -13.99 4.03
N GLU A 371 7.96 -13.04 3.11
CA GLU A 371 8.92 -11.95 2.86
C GLU A 371 9.15 -11.08 4.09
N SER A 372 8.11 -10.85 4.91
CA SER A 372 8.23 -10.11 6.17
C SER A 372 8.62 -10.99 7.36
N ASN A 373 8.99 -12.27 7.13
CA ASN A 373 9.09 -13.32 8.15
C ASN A 373 7.84 -13.38 9.04
N TYR A 374 6.67 -13.06 8.47
CA TYR A 374 5.39 -12.96 9.17
C TYR A 374 5.37 -11.96 10.34
N LYS A 375 6.29 -10.99 10.38
CA LYS A 375 6.39 -10.01 11.49
C LYS A 375 5.58 -8.75 11.27
N THR A 376 5.35 -8.39 10.01
CA THR A 376 4.66 -7.15 9.64
C THR A 376 3.41 -7.50 8.84
N PRO A 377 2.21 -7.12 9.34
CA PRO A 377 0.97 -7.35 8.62
C PRO A 377 0.87 -6.43 7.40
N HIS A 378 0.41 -6.99 6.30
CA HIS A 378 -0.01 -6.25 5.11
C HIS A 378 -1.44 -5.75 5.31
N PHE A 379 -2.31 -6.65 5.76
CA PHE A 379 -3.72 -6.38 6.09
C PHE A 379 -3.98 -6.67 7.56
N SER A 380 -4.84 -5.87 8.19
CA SER A 380 -5.40 -6.19 9.51
C SER A 380 -6.78 -5.58 9.70
N ALA A 381 -7.60 -6.17 10.56
CA ALA A 381 -8.89 -5.64 10.97
C ALA A 381 -9.32 -6.19 12.35
N GLU A 382 -10.19 -5.46 13.05
CA GLU A 382 -11.00 -6.00 14.14
C GLU A 382 -12.35 -6.47 13.59
N ILE A 383 -12.74 -7.70 13.90
CA ILE A 383 -13.92 -8.35 13.30
C ILE A 383 -14.92 -8.70 14.41
N THR A 384 -16.14 -8.21 14.27
CA THR A 384 -17.29 -8.64 15.08
C THR A 384 -18.25 -9.44 14.22
N LEU A 385 -18.42 -10.73 14.54
CA LEU A 385 -19.36 -11.61 13.85
C LEU A 385 -20.76 -11.47 14.48
N ASN A 386 -21.80 -11.48 13.65
CA ASN A 386 -23.20 -11.31 14.06
C ASN A 386 -23.45 -10.04 14.89
N HIS A 387 -22.86 -8.92 14.45
CA HIS A 387 -22.88 -7.65 15.20
C HIS A 387 -24.27 -7.02 15.34
N SER A 388 -25.17 -7.26 14.37
CA SER A 388 -26.52 -6.68 14.35
C SER A 388 -27.54 -7.62 13.72
N ASN A 389 -28.78 -7.55 14.19
CA ASN A 389 -29.96 -8.14 13.56
C ASN A 389 -30.87 -7.08 12.90
N GLU A 390 -30.56 -5.80 13.08
CA GLU A 390 -31.34 -4.69 12.52
C GLU A 390 -30.85 -4.37 11.10
N LYS A 391 -31.80 -4.21 10.18
CA LYS A 391 -31.53 -3.80 8.80
C LYS A 391 -31.92 -2.33 8.66
N PRO A 392 -30.95 -1.39 8.62
CA PRO A 392 -31.26 0.01 8.45
C PRO A 392 -31.85 0.26 7.06
N THR A 393 -32.64 1.33 6.90
CA THR A 393 -33.12 1.77 5.60
C THR A 393 -32.55 3.14 5.25
N LYS A 394 -32.27 3.36 3.97
CA LYS A 394 -31.81 4.65 3.43
C LYS A 394 -32.41 4.85 2.05
N ASN A 395 -33.23 5.90 1.92
CA ASN A 395 -33.77 6.29 0.62
C ASN A 395 -32.71 7.08 -0.16
N LEU A 396 -32.23 6.52 -1.26
CA LEU A 396 -31.29 7.19 -2.15
C LEU A 396 -32.05 8.02 -3.18
N ASN A 397 -31.62 9.26 -3.40
CA ASN A 397 -32.16 10.14 -4.44
C ASN A 397 -31.60 9.74 -5.82
N ILE A 398 -32.02 8.57 -6.33
CA ILE A 398 -31.55 8.02 -7.61
C ILE A 398 -32.24 8.76 -8.77
N PRO A 399 -31.50 9.39 -9.69
CA PRO A 399 -32.07 9.97 -10.91
C PRO A 399 -32.88 8.94 -11.75
N ASN A 400 -33.97 9.39 -12.36
CA ASN A 400 -34.85 8.52 -13.19
C ASN A 400 -34.15 7.95 -14.43
N LYS A 401 -33.06 8.56 -14.91
CA LYS A 401 -32.28 8.13 -16.07
C LYS A 401 -30.81 7.99 -15.67
N SER A 402 -30.16 6.94 -16.14
CA SER A 402 -28.72 6.79 -16.01
C SER A 402 -27.99 7.75 -16.94
N LEU A 403 -26.74 8.06 -16.61
CA LEU A 403 -25.81 8.72 -17.52
C LEU A 403 -25.56 7.83 -18.75
N HIS A 404 -25.20 8.46 -19.87
CA HIS A 404 -24.85 7.76 -21.10
C HIS A 404 -23.40 7.24 -21.02
N LEU A 405 -23.17 6.30 -20.10
CA LEU A 405 -21.87 5.70 -19.83
C LEU A 405 -21.97 4.19 -19.96
N GLU A 406 -21.08 3.61 -20.75
CA GLU A 406 -20.87 2.17 -20.84
C GLU A 406 -19.61 1.83 -20.06
N SER A 407 -19.74 1.07 -18.97
CA SER A 407 -18.69 0.93 -17.96
C SER A 407 -17.40 0.34 -18.52
N LYS A 408 -17.47 -0.62 -19.45
CA LYS A 408 -16.29 -1.25 -20.04
C LYS A 408 -15.45 -0.26 -20.84
N THR A 409 -16.09 0.54 -21.68
CA THR A 409 -15.40 1.44 -22.61
C THR A 409 -15.14 2.84 -22.05
N ASP A 410 -15.97 3.33 -21.14
CA ASP A 410 -15.87 4.68 -20.59
C ASP A 410 -15.23 4.76 -19.20
N ILE A 411 -15.07 3.64 -18.48
CA ILE A 411 -14.53 3.60 -17.11
C ILE A 411 -13.33 2.62 -17.02
N TYR A 412 -13.56 1.33 -17.26
CA TYR A 412 -12.53 0.28 -17.09
C TYR A 412 -11.43 0.31 -18.15
N SER A 413 -11.63 1.01 -19.26
CA SER A 413 -10.63 1.07 -20.33
C SER A 413 -9.44 2.01 -20.00
N TRP A 414 -9.56 2.85 -18.97
CA TRP A 414 -8.54 3.86 -18.67
C TRP A 414 -8.44 4.31 -17.20
N LEU A 415 -9.54 4.29 -16.44
CA LEU A 415 -9.59 4.77 -15.06
C LEU A 415 -9.40 3.63 -14.05
N LEU A 416 -10.22 2.58 -14.16
CA LEU A 416 -10.18 1.40 -13.32
C LEU A 416 -9.31 0.33 -13.98
N PHE A 417 -8.43 -0.32 -13.21
CA PHE A 417 -7.48 -1.30 -13.75
C PHE A 417 -8.00 -2.74 -13.74
N GLN A 418 -9.13 -2.97 -13.08
CA GLN A 418 -9.64 -4.32 -12.87
C GLN A 418 -10.16 -4.95 -14.18
N GLY A 419 -9.74 -6.20 -14.40
CA GLY A 419 -10.10 -7.04 -15.54
C GLY A 419 -11.53 -7.57 -15.46
N SER A 420 -11.90 -8.38 -16.46
CA SER A 420 -13.29 -8.78 -16.75
C SER A 420 -14.09 -9.30 -15.55
N THR A 421 -13.46 -10.09 -14.68
CA THR A 421 -14.08 -10.71 -13.49
C THR A 421 -14.62 -9.66 -12.50
N TYR A 422 -14.00 -8.47 -12.46
CA TYR A 422 -14.35 -7.38 -11.54
C TYR A 422 -15.17 -6.26 -12.19
N GLN A 423 -15.49 -6.37 -13.49
CA GLN A 423 -16.23 -5.33 -14.23
C GLN A 423 -17.73 -5.40 -13.94
N ASN A 424 -18.09 -5.12 -12.68
CA ASN A 424 -19.43 -5.34 -12.13
C ASN A 424 -20.25 -4.06 -11.87
N ILE A 425 -19.73 -2.90 -12.27
CA ILE A 425 -20.53 -1.67 -12.40
C ILE A 425 -21.47 -1.82 -13.61
N ASP A 426 -22.77 -1.71 -13.36
CA ASP A 426 -23.81 -1.84 -14.39
C ASP A 426 -24.16 -0.48 -15.01
N LYS A 427 -24.76 0.44 -14.25
CA LYS A 427 -25.12 1.79 -14.73
C LYS A 427 -24.67 2.85 -13.73
N VAL A 428 -24.26 4.01 -14.23
CA VAL A 428 -23.97 5.19 -13.41
C VAL A 428 -25.12 6.19 -13.56
N TYR A 429 -25.70 6.64 -12.45
CA TYR A 429 -26.84 7.56 -12.44
C TYR A 429 -26.44 8.99 -12.12
N LEU A 430 -25.40 9.16 -11.31
CA LEU A 430 -24.86 10.46 -10.95
C LEU A 430 -23.34 10.33 -10.83
N LEU A 431 -22.61 11.30 -11.37
CA LEU A 431 -21.16 11.38 -11.24
C LEU A 431 -20.72 12.85 -11.25
N ASN A 432 -20.16 13.31 -10.13
CA ASN A 432 -19.54 14.63 -10.02
C ASN A 432 -18.33 14.54 -9.07
N SER A 433 -17.72 15.69 -8.74
CA SER A 433 -16.51 15.72 -7.89
C SER A 433 -16.76 15.46 -6.40
N GLU A 434 -18.01 15.32 -5.97
CA GLU A 434 -18.42 15.13 -4.57
C GLU A 434 -19.08 13.77 -4.35
N GLN A 435 -19.76 13.21 -5.35
CA GLN A 435 -20.51 11.98 -5.20
C GLN A 435 -20.70 11.20 -6.51
N VAL A 436 -20.89 9.89 -6.36
CA VAL A 436 -21.32 8.97 -7.41
C VAL A 436 -22.48 8.11 -6.92
N ILE A 437 -23.47 7.91 -7.78
CA ILE A 437 -24.56 6.93 -7.58
C ILE A 437 -24.52 5.97 -8.76
N LEU A 438 -24.37 4.67 -8.50
CA LEU A 438 -24.30 3.63 -9.51
C LEU A 438 -25.09 2.39 -9.10
N SER A 439 -25.42 1.53 -10.06
CA SER A 439 -25.96 0.20 -9.80
C SER A 439 -24.93 -0.89 -10.09
N THR A 440 -25.08 -2.01 -9.39
CA THR A 440 -24.27 -3.21 -9.60
C THR A 440 -24.95 -4.18 -10.55
N LYS A 441 -24.18 -5.08 -11.19
CA LYS A 441 -24.76 -6.25 -11.88
C LYS A 441 -25.46 -7.15 -10.86
N VAL A 442 -26.47 -7.91 -11.31
CA VAL A 442 -27.14 -8.91 -10.45
C VAL A 442 -26.17 -10.07 -10.20
N PHE A 443 -25.97 -10.43 -8.93
CA PHE A 443 -25.08 -11.51 -8.52
C PHE A 443 -25.87 -12.76 -8.13
N ASN A 444 -25.56 -13.89 -8.75
CA ASN A 444 -25.82 -15.19 -8.12
C ASN A 444 -24.73 -15.43 -7.07
N THR A 445 -25.11 -15.89 -5.90
CA THR A 445 -24.36 -15.70 -4.66
C THR A 445 -23.07 -16.46 -4.51
N ASP A 446 -22.86 -17.48 -5.34
CA ASP A 446 -21.61 -18.20 -5.32
C ASP A 446 -20.78 -17.85 -6.55
N THR A 447 -19.85 -16.92 -6.36
CA THR A 447 -18.83 -16.57 -7.36
C THR A 447 -17.56 -17.42 -7.18
N SER A 448 -17.59 -18.45 -6.33
CA SER A 448 -16.41 -19.30 -6.08
C SER A 448 -15.94 -20.03 -7.35
N GLU A 449 -16.86 -20.49 -8.20
CA GLU A 449 -16.52 -21.21 -9.45
C GLU A 449 -15.74 -20.35 -10.46
N ILE A 450 -15.91 -19.02 -10.40
CA ILE A 450 -15.15 -18.08 -11.25
C ILE A 450 -13.91 -17.54 -10.55
N CYS A 451 -13.84 -17.65 -9.22
CA CYS A 451 -12.71 -17.14 -8.42
C CYS A 451 -11.66 -18.21 -8.13
N PHE A 452 -12.04 -19.48 -8.05
CA PHE A 452 -11.17 -20.58 -7.66
C PHE A 452 -11.14 -21.68 -8.70
N SER A 453 -10.03 -22.44 -8.75
CA SER A 453 -9.97 -23.68 -9.49
C SER A 453 -10.88 -24.76 -8.88
N SER A 454 -11.28 -25.74 -9.69
CA SER A 454 -12.23 -26.79 -9.27
C SER A 454 -11.73 -27.65 -8.10
N ASP A 455 -10.41 -27.81 -7.95
CA ASP A 455 -9.77 -28.54 -6.86
C ASP A 455 -9.63 -27.73 -5.55
N LYS A 456 -9.92 -26.42 -5.60
CA LYS A 456 -9.81 -25.49 -4.47
C LYS A 456 -11.11 -24.71 -4.21
N LEU A 457 -12.23 -25.20 -4.76
CA LEU A 457 -13.54 -24.58 -4.62
C LEU A 457 -13.94 -24.51 -3.14
N ALA A 458 -14.28 -23.32 -2.66
CA ALA A 458 -14.75 -23.09 -1.31
C ALA A 458 -15.77 -21.95 -1.27
N PRO A 459 -16.82 -22.05 -0.44
CA PRO A 459 -17.80 -20.99 -0.28
C PRO A 459 -17.19 -19.77 0.41
N PHE A 460 -17.75 -18.60 0.12
CA PHE A 460 -17.41 -17.36 0.82
C PHE A 460 -18.21 -17.20 2.12
N VAL A 461 -17.56 -16.70 3.16
CA VAL A 461 -18.17 -16.43 4.47
C VAL A 461 -18.72 -15.01 4.56
N LEU A 462 -18.09 -14.04 3.89
CA LEU A 462 -18.64 -12.69 3.77
C LEU A 462 -19.66 -12.59 2.62
N GLY A 463 -19.80 -13.59 1.75
CA GLY A 463 -20.52 -13.45 0.48
C GLY A 463 -19.62 -12.85 -0.62
N SER A 464 -20.18 -12.47 -1.77
CA SER A 464 -19.41 -12.17 -3.00
C SER A 464 -18.34 -11.07 -2.81
N PRO A 465 -17.03 -11.39 -2.90
CA PRO A 465 -15.97 -10.38 -2.88
C PRO A 465 -16.03 -9.46 -4.10
N LEU A 466 -16.49 -9.96 -5.24
CA LEU A 466 -16.60 -9.20 -6.49
C LEU A 466 -17.64 -8.07 -6.41
N LEU A 467 -18.68 -8.24 -5.60
CA LEU A 467 -19.64 -7.17 -5.29
C LEU A 467 -18.99 -6.08 -4.45
N ARG A 468 -18.27 -6.47 -3.39
CA ARG A 468 -17.58 -5.53 -2.49
C ARG A 468 -16.49 -4.75 -3.19
N ASP A 469 -15.86 -5.34 -4.20
CA ASP A 469 -14.86 -4.63 -5.00
C ASP A 469 -15.49 -3.43 -5.72
N VAL A 470 -16.77 -3.52 -6.13
CA VAL A 470 -17.51 -2.37 -6.69
C VAL A 470 -17.64 -1.22 -5.68
N LEU A 471 -17.82 -1.54 -4.39
CA LEU A 471 -17.88 -0.54 -3.30
C LEU A 471 -16.54 0.16 -3.11
N LEU A 472 -15.42 -0.53 -3.32
CA LEU A 472 -14.10 0.09 -3.25
C LEU A 472 -13.76 0.87 -4.53
N GLN A 473 -14.16 0.34 -5.70
CA GLN A 473 -13.97 0.98 -7.00
C GLN A 473 -14.74 2.31 -7.11
N SER A 474 -15.92 2.43 -6.49
CA SER A 474 -16.75 3.65 -6.54
C SER A 474 -16.02 4.89 -6.03
N GLY A 475 -15.11 4.74 -5.05
CA GLY A 475 -14.26 5.84 -4.55
C GLY A 475 -13.34 6.45 -5.61
N GLN A 476 -12.83 5.65 -6.55
CA GLN A 476 -11.96 6.14 -7.63
C GLN A 476 -12.72 6.97 -8.68
N LEU A 477 -14.03 6.75 -8.87
CA LEU A 477 -14.84 7.46 -9.86
C LEU A 477 -14.97 8.96 -9.57
N VAL A 478 -15.05 9.33 -8.30
CA VAL A 478 -15.17 10.75 -7.88
C VAL A 478 -13.82 11.48 -7.84
N LEU A 479 -12.71 10.77 -8.10
CA LEU A 479 -11.34 11.26 -7.92
C LEU A 479 -10.45 11.01 -9.16
N THR A 480 -10.88 11.46 -10.34
CA THR A 480 -10.23 11.08 -11.62
C THR A 480 -8.87 11.73 -11.89
N GLN A 481 -8.53 12.79 -11.16
CA GLN A 481 -7.28 13.54 -11.34
C GLN A 481 -6.05 12.87 -10.71
N ASN A 482 -6.25 11.76 -9.97
CA ASN A 482 -5.18 10.86 -9.61
C ASN A 482 -5.68 9.40 -9.67
N VAL A 483 -4.74 8.46 -9.74
CA VAL A 483 -5.01 7.04 -9.47
C VAL A 483 -4.81 6.80 -7.98
N TYR A 484 -5.81 6.26 -7.31
CA TYR A 484 -5.86 6.03 -5.87
C TYR A 484 -5.88 4.54 -5.54
N LEU A 485 -5.31 4.16 -4.39
CA LEU A 485 -5.48 2.84 -3.78
C LEU A 485 -5.97 2.94 -2.32
N PRO A 486 -6.78 1.97 -1.85
CA PRO A 486 -7.16 1.86 -0.45
C PRO A 486 -5.93 1.83 0.48
N ILE A 487 -5.99 2.57 1.60
CA ILE A 487 -4.96 2.50 2.66
C ILE A 487 -5.54 2.09 4.03
N SER A 488 -6.77 2.49 4.32
CA SER A 488 -7.47 2.08 5.54
C SER A 488 -8.97 2.34 5.41
N ILE A 489 -9.76 1.64 6.21
CA ILE A 489 -11.19 1.87 6.38
C ILE A 489 -11.45 1.90 7.88
N GLU A 490 -12.11 2.96 8.37
CA GLU A 490 -12.41 3.09 9.80
C GLU A 490 -13.42 2.03 10.23
N GLU A 491 -14.51 1.87 9.46
CA GLU A 491 -15.58 0.93 9.75
C GLU A 491 -16.25 0.43 8.47
N TRP A 492 -16.51 -0.88 8.38
CA TRP A 492 -17.29 -1.52 7.33
C TRP A 492 -18.33 -2.45 7.97
N GLU A 493 -19.59 -2.04 7.91
CA GLU A 493 -20.74 -2.80 8.41
C GLU A 493 -21.41 -3.56 7.27
N ILE A 494 -21.60 -4.87 7.46
CA ILE A 494 -22.29 -5.78 6.56
C ILE A 494 -23.51 -6.30 7.29
N PHE A 495 -24.70 -5.80 6.94
CA PHE A 495 -25.96 -6.11 7.62
C PHE A 495 -26.63 -7.38 7.10
N ASN A 496 -26.28 -7.80 5.88
CA ASN A 496 -26.83 -9.00 5.26
C ASN A 496 -25.81 -9.66 4.34
N ILE A 497 -25.48 -10.92 4.63
CA ILE A 497 -24.54 -11.74 3.84
C ILE A 497 -25.27 -12.62 2.80
N GLN A 498 -26.60 -12.76 2.93
CA GLN A 498 -27.41 -13.67 2.10
C GLN A 498 -27.80 -13.09 0.73
N ASN A 499 -28.35 -13.97 -0.11
CA ASN A 499 -28.63 -13.75 -1.52
C ASN A 499 -29.45 -12.50 -1.87
N PHE A 500 -28.96 -11.80 -2.90
CA PHE A 500 -29.65 -10.69 -3.54
C PHE A 500 -30.11 -11.12 -4.93
N SER A 501 -31.42 -11.30 -5.11
CA SER A 501 -32.02 -11.61 -6.42
C SER A 501 -32.31 -10.37 -7.25
N SER A 502 -31.99 -9.17 -6.74
CA SER A 502 -32.26 -7.88 -7.38
C SER A 502 -30.99 -7.03 -7.52
N ARG A 503 -31.07 -6.03 -8.39
CA ARG A 503 -30.02 -5.02 -8.62
C ARG A 503 -29.89 -4.14 -7.37
N GLY A 504 -28.66 -3.95 -6.89
CA GLY A 504 -28.37 -3.01 -5.80
C GLY A 504 -27.82 -1.67 -6.29
N PHE A 505 -27.89 -0.65 -5.44
CA PHE A 505 -27.40 0.70 -5.69
C PHE A 505 -26.34 1.11 -4.68
N VAL A 506 -25.25 1.70 -5.18
CA VAL A 506 -24.12 2.20 -4.41
C VAL A 506 -24.15 3.72 -4.49
N GLU A 507 -24.15 4.38 -3.33
CA GLU A 507 -23.84 5.80 -3.20
C GLU A 507 -22.47 5.92 -2.57
N THR A 508 -21.60 6.75 -3.15
CA THR A 508 -20.31 7.12 -2.56
C THR A 508 -20.21 8.63 -2.49
N THR A 509 -19.91 9.13 -1.30
CA THR A 509 -19.81 10.55 -1.00
C THR A 509 -18.41 10.87 -0.52
N LEU A 510 -17.79 11.86 -1.14
CA LEU A 510 -16.48 12.36 -0.79
C LEU A 510 -16.59 13.27 0.43
N VAL A 511 -15.95 12.88 1.53
CA VAL A 511 -15.97 13.61 2.80
C VAL A 511 -14.86 14.65 2.84
N LYS A 512 -13.65 14.27 2.39
CA LYS A 512 -12.46 15.12 2.46
C LYS A 512 -11.47 14.79 1.34
N VAL A 513 -10.83 15.82 0.80
CA VAL A 513 -9.69 15.69 -0.12
C VAL A 513 -8.52 16.51 0.39
N GLU A 514 -7.36 15.88 0.45
CA GLU A 514 -6.06 16.47 0.75
C GLU A 514 -5.12 16.23 -0.44
N GLU A 515 -3.91 16.80 -0.42
CA GLU A 515 -3.00 16.77 -1.58
C GLU A 515 -2.70 15.34 -2.10
N GLN A 516 -2.66 14.34 -1.22
CA GLN A 516 -2.34 12.95 -1.59
C GLN A 516 -3.33 11.92 -1.04
N THR A 517 -4.37 12.35 -0.35
CA THR A 517 -5.28 11.46 0.37
C THR A 517 -6.70 11.96 0.21
N ALA A 518 -7.65 11.04 0.21
CA ALA A 518 -9.07 11.35 0.19
C ALA A 518 -9.81 10.40 1.13
N VAL A 519 -10.92 10.89 1.66
CA VAL A 519 -11.81 10.12 2.53
C VAL A 519 -13.20 10.13 1.92
N ALA A 520 -13.79 8.95 1.78
CA ALA A 520 -15.14 8.78 1.28
C ALA A 520 -15.97 7.90 2.22
N ASP A 521 -17.29 8.03 2.13
CA ASP A 521 -18.25 7.11 2.73
C ASP A 521 -19.03 6.41 1.63
N VAL A 522 -19.32 5.13 1.80
CA VAL A 522 -20.02 4.30 0.82
C VAL A 522 -21.23 3.65 1.47
N VAL A 523 -22.38 3.69 0.81
CA VAL A 523 -23.60 2.98 1.24
C VAL A 523 -24.14 2.15 0.09
N PHE A 524 -24.43 0.88 0.37
CA PHE A 524 -25.03 -0.06 -0.57
C PHE A 524 -26.45 -0.43 -0.13
N VAL A 525 -27.43 -0.23 -1.00
CA VAL A 525 -28.85 -0.52 -0.75
C VAL A 525 -29.45 -1.44 -1.81
N ASN A 526 -30.48 -2.19 -1.44
CA ASN A 526 -31.32 -2.91 -2.40
C ASN A 526 -32.41 -2.01 -3.01
N ASP A 527 -33.23 -2.59 -3.89
CA ASP A 527 -34.36 -1.94 -4.55
C ASP A 527 -35.52 -1.57 -3.59
N GLN A 528 -35.53 -2.10 -2.36
CA GLN A 528 -36.46 -1.72 -1.30
C GLN A 528 -35.90 -0.65 -0.34
N ASN A 529 -34.76 -0.03 -0.66
CA ASN A 529 -34.05 0.94 0.19
C ASN A 529 -33.53 0.38 1.52
N GLU A 530 -33.42 -0.95 1.66
CA GLU A 530 -32.73 -1.57 2.80
C GLU A 530 -31.22 -1.45 2.58
N VAL A 531 -30.51 -1.02 3.62
CA VAL A 531 -29.06 -0.90 3.61
C VAL A 531 -28.45 -2.28 3.86
N LEU A 532 -27.63 -2.70 2.91
CA LEU A 532 -26.95 -3.99 2.94
C LEU A 532 -25.54 -3.86 3.50
N GLU A 533 -24.80 -2.84 3.07
CA GLU A 533 -23.45 -2.54 3.55
C GLU A 533 -23.22 -1.03 3.70
N LYS A 534 -22.38 -0.67 4.67
CA LYS A 534 -21.87 0.70 4.85
C LYS A 534 -20.36 0.66 5.05
N ILE A 535 -19.67 1.58 4.40
CA ILE A 535 -18.26 1.86 4.62
C ILE A 535 -18.16 3.30 5.11
N PHE A 536 -17.60 3.49 6.29
CA PHE A 536 -17.35 4.80 6.87
C PHE A 536 -15.86 5.04 7.00
N GLY A 537 -15.41 6.24 6.64
CA GLY A 537 -14.00 6.60 6.68
C GLY A 537 -13.17 5.73 5.75
N TYR A 538 -13.54 5.62 4.47
CA TYR A 538 -12.74 4.94 3.45
C TYR A 538 -11.60 5.87 3.02
N HIS A 539 -10.41 5.63 3.56
CA HIS A 539 -9.20 6.39 3.24
C HIS A 539 -8.50 5.81 2.02
N ILE A 540 -8.29 6.66 1.03
CA ILE A 540 -7.72 6.31 -0.26
C ILE A 540 -6.54 7.24 -0.53
N LYS A 541 -5.39 6.68 -0.94
CA LYS A 541 -4.17 7.44 -1.19
C LYS A 541 -3.88 7.55 -2.67
N SER A 542 -3.62 8.77 -3.12
CA SER A 542 -3.14 9.07 -4.46
C SER A 542 -1.78 8.41 -4.63
N LEU A 543 -1.71 7.55 -5.62
CA LEU A 543 -0.48 7.05 -6.18
C LEU A 543 0.02 8.05 -7.21
N LYS A 544 -0.72 8.20 -8.31
CA LYS A 544 -0.25 8.90 -9.51
C LYS A 544 -1.14 10.10 -9.82
N PRO A 545 -0.60 11.33 -9.96
CA PRO A 545 -1.37 12.40 -10.56
C PRO A 545 -1.61 12.13 -12.05
N THR A 546 -2.85 12.34 -12.47
CA THR A 546 -3.34 12.17 -13.84
C THR A 546 -4.10 13.43 -14.29
N PRO A 547 -3.42 14.60 -14.36
CA PRO A 547 -4.07 15.86 -14.74
C PRO A 547 -4.65 15.86 -16.15
N GLU A 548 -4.21 14.93 -17.00
CA GLU A 548 -4.73 14.73 -18.36
C GLU A 548 -6.05 13.97 -18.42
N TYR A 549 -6.50 13.38 -17.29
CA TYR A 549 -7.77 12.68 -17.20
C TYR A 549 -8.93 13.68 -17.13
N PRO A 550 -10.12 13.38 -17.69
CA PRO A 550 -11.29 14.26 -17.57
C PRO A 550 -11.76 14.38 -16.12
N LEU A 551 -12.40 15.50 -15.75
CA LEU A 551 -13.02 15.62 -14.42
C LEU A 551 -14.23 14.68 -14.31
N PRO A 552 -14.64 14.25 -13.10
CA PRO A 552 -15.76 13.32 -12.94
C PRO A 552 -17.04 13.81 -13.63
N LYS A 553 -17.34 15.10 -13.53
CA LYS A 553 -18.48 15.73 -14.21
C LYS A 553 -18.41 15.64 -15.74
N ASP A 554 -17.22 15.68 -16.32
CA ASP A 554 -17.02 15.68 -17.78
C ASP A 554 -17.19 14.27 -18.35
N ILE A 555 -16.89 13.24 -17.55
CA ILE A 555 -17.17 11.85 -17.90
C ILE A 555 -18.68 11.65 -18.05
N GLY A 556 -19.46 12.16 -17.09
CA GLY A 556 -20.91 12.09 -17.11
C GLY A 556 -21.60 12.95 -18.18
N ASP A 557 -20.91 13.95 -18.75
CA ASP A 557 -21.46 14.83 -19.78
C ASP A 557 -21.26 14.27 -21.19
N ARG A 558 -22.35 13.80 -21.77
CA ARG A 558 -22.40 13.32 -23.15
C ARG A 558 -21.87 14.35 -24.16
N SER A 559 -22.15 15.63 -23.94
CA SER A 559 -21.77 16.73 -24.84
C SER A 559 -20.27 16.93 -24.89
N PHE A 560 -19.54 16.59 -23.82
CA PHE A 560 -18.09 16.71 -23.74
C PHE A 560 -17.40 15.91 -24.86
N ILE A 561 -17.81 14.65 -25.06
CA ILE A 561 -17.25 13.77 -26.10
C ILE A 561 -17.70 14.20 -27.50
N GLU A 562 -18.98 14.55 -27.65
CA GLU A 562 -19.54 15.02 -28.93
C GLU A 562 -18.80 16.27 -29.43
N ASN A 563 -18.53 17.22 -28.53
CA ASN A 563 -17.82 18.45 -28.85
C ASN A 563 -16.35 18.20 -29.19
N LYS A 564 -15.68 17.26 -28.51
CA LYS A 564 -14.26 16.97 -28.74
C LYS A 564 -13.95 16.56 -30.18
N ILE A 565 -14.78 15.70 -30.78
CA ILE A 565 -14.64 15.31 -32.19
C ILE A 565 -15.00 16.48 -33.11
N THR A 566 -16.10 17.17 -32.81
CA THR A 566 -16.61 18.26 -33.65
C THR A 566 -15.65 19.46 -33.70
N GLU A 567 -15.04 19.82 -32.58
CA GLU A 567 -14.02 20.88 -32.51
C GLU A 567 -12.73 20.49 -33.23
N CYS A 568 -12.31 19.22 -33.14
CA CYS A 568 -11.17 18.73 -33.90
C CYS A 568 -11.42 18.88 -35.40
N PHE A 569 -12.60 18.52 -35.90
CA PHE A 569 -12.97 18.73 -37.30
C PHE A 569 -12.96 20.21 -37.72
N LYS A 570 -13.48 21.11 -36.87
CA LYS A 570 -13.47 22.56 -37.14
C LYS A 570 -12.07 23.11 -37.39
N SER A 571 -11.03 22.54 -36.78
CA SER A 571 -9.64 22.95 -37.01
C SER A 571 -9.19 22.78 -38.48
N TYR A 572 -9.77 21.84 -39.22
CA TYR A 572 -9.46 21.56 -40.63
C TYR A 572 -10.33 22.34 -41.62
N ALA A 573 -11.31 23.12 -41.14
CA ALA A 573 -12.27 23.84 -41.99
C ALA A 573 -11.62 24.86 -42.95
N HIS A 574 -10.37 25.26 -42.71
CA HIS A 574 -9.62 26.17 -43.57
C HIS A 574 -9.16 25.51 -44.88
N LEU A 575 -8.99 24.18 -44.90
CA LEU A 575 -8.55 23.37 -46.05
C LEU A 575 -9.68 23.05 -47.03
N LEU A 576 -10.93 23.19 -46.59
CA LEU A 576 -12.10 22.66 -47.30
C LEU A 576 -12.87 23.74 -48.06
N THR A 577 -13.27 23.44 -49.30
CA THR A 577 -14.08 24.33 -50.15
C THR A 577 -15.55 24.29 -49.74
N ASP A 578 -16.10 23.09 -49.58
CA ASP A 578 -17.44 22.83 -49.07
C ASP A 578 -17.33 22.08 -47.73
N LYS A 579 -18.06 22.54 -46.71
CA LYS A 579 -18.00 21.97 -45.37
C LYS A 579 -19.18 21.01 -45.16
N PRO A 580 -18.97 19.69 -45.11
CA PRO A 580 -20.02 18.79 -44.67
C PRO A 580 -20.39 19.12 -43.21
N GLN A 581 -21.68 19.05 -42.88
CA GLN A 581 -22.11 19.13 -41.49
C GLN A 581 -21.76 17.82 -40.80
N LEU A 582 -20.92 17.89 -39.77
CA LEU A 582 -20.52 16.76 -38.94
C LEU A 582 -21.38 16.72 -37.68
N ILE A 583 -22.07 15.60 -37.48
CA ILE A 583 -22.86 15.31 -36.28
C ILE A 583 -22.24 14.12 -35.57
N VAL A 584 -22.06 14.26 -34.27
CA VAL A 584 -21.55 13.21 -33.38
C VAL A 584 -22.59 13.00 -32.30
N TYR A 585 -22.94 11.73 -32.07
CA TYR A 585 -23.92 11.34 -31.06
C TYR A 585 -23.34 10.22 -30.21
N LYS A 586 -23.40 10.36 -28.87
CA LYS A 586 -23.05 9.27 -27.95
C LYS A 586 -24.29 8.59 -27.38
N HIS A 587 -24.38 7.27 -27.59
CA HIS A 587 -25.40 6.39 -27.02
C HIS A 587 -24.95 5.83 -25.66
N SER A 588 -25.90 5.34 -24.85
CA SER A 588 -25.63 4.69 -23.55
C SER A 588 -25.20 3.22 -23.65
N GLU A 589 -25.25 2.64 -24.84
CA GLU A 589 -25.03 1.22 -25.11
C GLU A 589 -24.17 1.08 -26.37
N LEU A 590 -23.54 -0.08 -26.55
CA LEU A 590 -22.72 -0.36 -27.73
C LEU A 590 -23.62 -0.52 -28.96
N PHE A 591 -23.33 0.20 -30.05
CA PHE A 591 -24.10 0.05 -31.29
C PHE A 591 -24.04 -1.36 -31.87
N ASN A 592 -22.95 -2.11 -31.62
CA ASN A 592 -22.80 -3.47 -32.11
C ASN A 592 -23.68 -4.50 -31.36
N SER A 593 -24.26 -4.13 -30.20
CA SER A 593 -25.24 -4.98 -29.51
C SER A 593 -26.69 -4.69 -29.92
N LEU A 594 -26.93 -3.67 -30.74
CA LEU A 594 -28.26 -3.29 -31.21
C LEU A 594 -28.57 -3.95 -32.55
N ASP A 595 -29.82 -4.37 -32.76
CA ASP A 595 -30.28 -4.80 -34.07
C ASP A 595 -30.39 -3.62 -35.06
N SER A 596 -30.50 -3.91 -36.35
CA SER A 596 -30.52 -2.88 -37.39
C SER A 596 -31.74 -1.96 -37.34
N GLU A 597 -32.91 -2.44 -36.90
CA GLU A 597 -34.12 -1.62 -36.81
C GLU A 597 -33.98 -0.59 -35.69
N THR A 598 -33.51 -1.02 -34.52
CA THR A 598 -33.22 -0.14 -33.39
C THR A 598 -32.15 0.90 -33.74
N ARG A 599 -31.11 0.51 -34.49
CA ARG A 599 -30.08 1.46 -34.97
C ARG A 599 -30.67 2.52 -35.90
N HIS A 600 -31.48 2.12 -36.89
CA HIS A 600 -32.12 3.05 -37.81
C HIS A 600 -33.06 4.03 -37.09
N GLN A 601 -33.78 3.59 -36.05
CA GLN A 601 -34.59 4.47 -35.21
C GLN A 601 -33.74 5.53 -34.50
N ILE A 602 -32.60 5.12 -33.92
CA ILE A 602 -31.65 6.05 -33.29
C ILE A 602 -31.10 7.03 -34.34
N GLU A 603 -30.65 6.55 -35.49
CA GLU A 603 -30.12 7.36 -36.60
C GLU A 603 -31.13 8.42 -37.06
N GLN A 604 -32.40 8.03 -37.24
CA GLN A 604 -33.49 8.95 -37.58
C GLN A 604 -33.74 9.99 -36.49
N GLN A 605 -33.72 9.56 -35.23
CA GLN A 605 -33.85 10.46 -34.08
C GLN A 605 -32.71 11.48 -34.06
N VAL A 606 -31.46 11.03 -34.21
CA VAL A 606 -30.27 11.92 -34.25
C VAL A 606 -30.40 12.93 -35.37
N PHE A 607 -30.76 12.49 -36.57
CA PHE A 607 -30.96 13.38 -37.71
C PHE A 607 -32.03 14.43 -37.43
N THR A 608 -33.17 14.02 -36.90
CA THR A 608 -34.28 14.91 -36.61
C THR A 608 -33.90 15.96 -35.57
N GLU A 609 -33.28 15.54 -34.46
CA GLU A 609 -32.93 16.41 -33.33
C GLU A 609 -31.73 17.33 -33.62
N LYS A 610 -30.67 16.80 -34.25
CA LYS A 610 -29.38 17.51 -34.39
C LYS A 610 -29.21 18.18 -35.75
N TYR A 611 -29.93 17.75 -36.79
CA TYR A 611 -29.86 18.36 -38.12
C TYR A 611 -31.18 19.04 -38.52
N ALA A 612 -32.27 18.28 -38.64
CA ALA A 612 -33.50 18.76 -39.25
C ALA A 612 -34.13 19.91 -38.44
N PHE A 613 -34.27 19.73 -37.13
CA PHE A 613 -34.78 20.77 -36.23
C PHE A 613 -33.91 22.04 -36.24
N VAL A 614 -32.59 21.89 -36.21
CA VAL A 614 -31.63 23.02 -36.21
C VAL A 614 -31.69 23.81 -37.53
N ASN A 615 -31.94 23.13 -38.65
CA ASN A 615 -32.02 23.74 -39.98
C ASN A 615 -33.47 24.07 -40.42
N GLY A 616 -34.47 23.92 -39.54
CA GLY A 616 -35.88 24.24 -39.82
C GLY A 616 -36.57 23.32 -40.84
N ILE A 617 -36.10 22.08 -40.96
CA ILE A 617 -36.62 21.05 -41.88
C ILE A 617 -37.65 20.20 -41.12
N ASN A 618 -38.91 20.21 -41.56
CA ASN A 618 -40.02 19.56 -40.84
C ASN A 618 -40.59 18.30 -41.52
N GLN A 619 -40.06 17.87 -42.68
CA GLN A 619 -40.66 16.81 -43.51
C GLN A 619 -39.67 15.83 -44.17
N GLU A 620 -38.36 15.90 -43.87
CA GLU A 620 -37.38 14.99 -44.44
C GLU A 620 -37.09 13.83 -43.47
N GLU A 621 -37.07 12.59 -43.98
CA GLU A 621 -36.74 11.36 -43.24
C GLU A 621 -35.56 10.64 -43.89
N ILE A 622 -34.78 9.90 -43.10
CA ILE A 622 -33.77 8.99 -43.61
C ILE A 622 -34.48 7.72 -44.07
N THR A 623 -34.14 7.27 -45.28
CA THR A 623 -34.52 5.97 -45.84
C THR A 623 -33.26 5.18 -46.15
N TRP A 624 -33.32 3.86 -46.04
CA TRP A 624 -32.18 2.98 -46.31
C TRP A 624 -32.44 2.18 -47.58
N LEU A 625 -31.48 2.20 -48.51
CA LEU A 625 -31.52 1.33 -49.69
C LEU A 625 -31.35 -0.14 -49.31
N ASP A 626 -31.64 -1.06 -50.25
CA ASP A 626 -31.36 -2.50 -50.09
C ASP A 626 -29.88 -2.78 -49.79
N SER A 627 -28.99 -1.87 -50.19
CA SER A 627 -27.55 -1.91 -49.87
C SER A 627 -27.21 -1.43 -48.45
N GLY A 628 -28.20 -1.04 -47.64
CA GLY A 628 -28.04 -0.45 -46.31
C GLY A 628 -27.58 1.01 -46.31
N LYS A 629 -27.48 1.66 -47.47
CA LYS A 629 -26.99 3.05 -47.56
C LYS A 629 -28.10 4.05 -47.20
N PRO A 630 -27.87 4.99 -46.26
CA PRO A 630 -28.87 5.99 -45.88
C PRO A 630 -29.03 7.08 -46.97
N GLN A 631 -30.25 7.59 -47.12
CA GLN A 631 -30.62 8.68 -48.02
C GLN A 631 -31.67 9.59 -47.37
N ILE A 632 -31.56 10.89 -47.59
CA ILE A 632 -32.56 11.85 -47.10
C ILE A 632 -33.67 11.95 -48.15
N ALA A 633 -34.89 11.55 -47.77
CA ALA A 633 -36.05 11.58 -48.66
C ALA A 633 -36.33 13.00 -49.14
N ASN A 634 -36.59 13.17 -50.44
CA ASN A 634 -36.96 14.43 -51.09
C ASN A 634 -35.91 15.56 -51.00
N SER A 635 -34.63 15.22 -50.73
CA SER A 635 -33.54 16.19 -50.64
C SER A 635 -32.44 15.94 -51.68
N ASN A 636 -31.76 17.00 -52.11
CA ASN A 636 -30.53 16.88 -52.91
C ASN A 636 -29.29 16.65 -52.03
N LEU A 637 -29.46 16.63 -50.71
CA LEU A 637 -28.39 16.37 -49.76
C LEU A 637 -28.06 14.88 -49.68
N GLN A 638 -26.77 14.60 -49.58
CA GLN A 638 -26.23 13.27 -49.35
C GLN A 638 -25.92 13.11 -47.85
N ILE A 639 -26.02 11.88 -47.35
CA ILE A 639 -25.76 11.52 -45.96
C ILE A 639 -24.87 10.27 -45.89
N SER A 640 -23.99 10.21 -44.91
CA SER A 640 -23.25 9.00 -44.53
C SER A 640 -23.25 8.86 -43.01
N ILE A 641 -23.38 7.62 -42.53
CA ILE A 641 -23.48 7.29 -41.10
C ILE A 641 -22.47 6.17 -40.79
N ALA A 642 -21.78 6.30 -39.66
CA ALA A 642 -20.88 5.29 -39.12
C ALA A 642 -21.10 5.11 -37.62
N HIS A 643 -20.79 3.90 -37.13
CA HIS A 643 -20.93 3.54 -35.72
C HIS A 643 -19.64 2.89 -35.25
N SER A 644 -19.16 3.26 -34.07
CA SER A 644 -18.11 2.50 -33.37
C SER A 644 -18.25 2.65 -31.86
N ARG A 645 -18.23 1.51 -31.16
CA ARG A 645 -18.55 1.41 -29.73
C ARG A 645 -19.89 2.09 -29.41
N THR A 646 -19.89 3.16 -28.61
CA THR A 646 -21.09 3.93 -28.24
C THR A 646 -21.28 5.19 -29.09
N LEU A 647 -20.48 5.41 -30.13
CA LEU A 647 -20.48 6.65 -30.92
C LEU A 647 -21.11 6.42 -32.29
N LEU A 648 -21.96 7.37 -32.69
CA LEU A 648 -22.49 7.54 -34.02
C LEU A 648 -21.89 8.80 -34.64
N LEU A 649 -21.39 8.66 -35.86
CA LEU A 649 -20.84 9.72 -36.69
C LEU A 649 -21.74 9.89 -37.92
N MET A 650 -22.15 11.11 -38.22
CA MET A 650 -23.01 11.42 -39.36
C MET A 650 -22.47 12.64 -40.12
N THR A 651 -22.38 12.53 -41.44
CA THR A 651 -21.94 13.62 -42.32
C THR A 651 -23.01 13.92 -43.36
N ILE A 652 -23.40 15.19 -43.49
CA ILE A 652 -24.45 15.65 -44.42
C ILE A 652 -23.91 16.79 -45.29
N GLY A 653 -24.16 16.76 -46.60
CA GLY A 653 -23.73 17.80 -47.52
C GLY A 653 -24.27 17.64 -48.94
N GLN A 654 -24.02 18.63 -49.81
CA GLN A 654 -24.49 18.59 -51.21
C GLN A 654 -23.67 17.65 -52.10
N ASN A 655 -22.43 17.35 -51.70
CA ASN A 655 -21.53 16.45 -52.42
C ASN A 655 -21.60 15.02 -51.85
N ILE A 656 -21.02 14.05 -52.55
CA ILE A 656 -20.93 12.66 -52.08
C ILE A 656 -20.36 12.61 -50.67
N GLN A 657 -21.10 11.98 -49.75
CA GLN A 657 -20.69 11.80 -48.36
C GLN A 657 -20.20 10.36 -48.12
N GLY A 658 -19.18 10.25 -47.27
CA GLY A 658 -18.64 8.99 -46.77
C GLY A 658 -17.89 9.29 -45.48
N CYS A 659 -18.19 8.58 -44.41
CA CYS A 659 -17.51 8.75 -43.13
C CYS A 659 -17.30 7.43 -42.40
N ASP A 660 -16.31 7.41 -41.52
CA ASP A 660 -16.01 6.29 -40.65
C ASP A 660 -15.32 6.74 -39.36
N LEU A 661 -15.47 5.97 -38.30
CA LEU A 661 -14.80 6.18 -37.01
C LEU A 661 -14.38 4.83 -36.48
N GLU A 662 -13.08 4.64 -36.19
CA GLU A 662 -12.62 3.45 -35.49
C GLU A 662 -11.59 3.73 -34.42
N PHE A 663 -11.60 2.90 -33.38
CA PHE A 663 -10.60 2.99 -32.31
C PHE A 663 -9.32 2.25 -32.70
N VAL A 664 -8.18 2.82 -32.31
CA VAL A 664 -6.87 2.19 -32.53
C VAL A 664 -6.74 0.97 -31.64
N GLU A 665 -6.62 -0.21 -32.26
CA GLU A 665 -6.38 -1.49 -31.58
C GLU A 665 -4.99 -2.02 -31.87
N GLN A 666 -4.42 -2.76 -30.90
CA GLN A 666 -3.12 -3.38 -31.07
C GLN A 666 -3.25 -4.65 -31.91
N ARG A 667 -2.62 -4.64 -33.09
CA ARG A 667 -2.53 -5.79 -33.99
C ARG A 667 -1.14 -5.86 -34.60
N THR A 668 -0.73 -7.07 -34.97
CA THR A 668 0.51 -7.29 -35.72
C THR A 668 0.39 -6.78 -37.16
N LEU A 669 1.51 -6.58 -37.84
CA LEU A 669 1.52 -6.17 -39.25
C LEU A 669 0.77 -7.18 -40.14
N GLU A 670 0.94 -8.48 -39.88
CA GLU A 670 0.28 -9.56 -40.63
C GLU A 670 -1.25 -9.47 -40.51
N GLN A 671 -1.76 -9.33 -39.28
CA GLN A 671 -3.19 -9.15 -39.03
C GLN A 671 -3.77 -7.91 -39.72
N TRP A 672 -3.00 -6.82 -39.83
CA TRP A 672 -3.43 -5.64 -40.57
C TRP A 672 -3.41 -5.84 -42.08
N LEU A 673 -2.44 -6.58 -42.61
CA LEU A 673 -2.38 -6.91 -44.04
C LEU A 673 -3.51 -7.84 -44.45
N ASP A 674 -3.95 -8.74 -43.58
CA ASP A 674 -5.14 -9.58 -43.83
C ASP A 674 -6.42 -8.74 -43.97
N LEU A 675 -6.54 -7.66 -43.18
CA LEU A 675 -7.70 -6.74 -43.23
C LEU A 675 -7.62 -5.75 -44.41
N LEU A 676 -6.43 -5.18 -44.66
CA LEU A 676 -6.26 -4.12 -45.65
C LEU A 676 -6.00 -4.67 -47.05
N GLY A 677 -5.27 -5.78 -47.16
CA GLY A 677 -4.75 -6.37 -48.38
C GLY A 677 -3.26 -6.10 -48.58
N ASN A 678 -2.51 -7.08 -49.10
CA ASN A 678 -1.06 -7.03 -49.28
C ASN A 678 -0.55 -5.86 -50.15
N GLN A 679 -1.40 -5.34 -51.06
CA GLN A 679 -1.07 -4.20 -51.90
C GLN A 679 -0.75 -2.91 -51.11
N TYR A 680 -1.19 -2.81 -49.85
CA TYR A 680 -0.94 -1.65 -48.99
C TYR A 680 0.29 -1.80 -48.08
N GLN A 681 1.07 -2.89 -48.20
CA GLN A 681 2.25 -3.12 -47.36
C GLN A 681 3.29 -2.01 -47.47
N ALA A 682 3.58 -1.54 -48.68
CA ALA A 682 4.53 -0.44 -48.90
C ALA A 682 4.03 0.84 -48.23
N LEU A 683 2.76 1.18 -48.42
CA LEU A 683 2.14 2.37 -47.80
C LEU A 683 2.09 2.26 -46.28
N LEU A 684 1.80 1.08 -45.72
CA LEU A 684 1.82 0.85 -44.28
C LEU A 684 3.20 1.12 -43.69
N GLN A 685 4.30 0.76 -44.36
CA GLN A 685 5.66 1.02 -43.89
C GLN A 685 6.00 2.52 -43.81
N GLU A 686 5.24 3.37 -44.52
CA GLU A 686 5.40 4.82 -44.47
C GLU A 686 4.82 5.44 -43.19
N PHE A 687 4.20 4.68 -42.28
CA PHE A 687 3.60 5.20 -41.03
C PHE A 687 4.53 6.13 -40.25
N LYS A 688 5.85 5.85 -40.26
CA LYS A 688 6.89 6.65 -39.59
C LYS A 688 7.02 8.07 -40.14
N ASN A 689 6.62 8.29 -41.39
CA ASN A 689 6.66 9.59 -42.06
C ASN A 689 5.50 10.51 -41.62
N TYR A 690 4.51 9.97 -40.90
CA TYR A 690 3.28 10.66 -40.51
C TYR A 690 3.09 10.77 -39.00
N ASP A 691 4.12 10.39 -38.22
CA ASP A 691 4.12 10.42 -36.75
C ASP A 691 2.95 9.65 -36.11
N ASP A 692 2.57 8.59 -36.82
CA ASP A 692 1.64 7.58 -36.33
C ASP A 692 2.40 6.36 -35.80
N THR A 693 1.70 5.52 -35.04
CA THR A 693 2.10 4.12 -34.84
C THR A 693 1.61 3.29 -36.02
N LEU A 694 2.20 2.09 -36.24
CA LEU A 694 1.69 1.14 -37.24
C LEU A 694 0.17 0.96 -37.12
N CYS A 695 -0.32 0.75 -35.89
CA CYS A 695 -1.75 0.55 -35.64
C CYS A 695 -2.58 1.80 -35.94
N SER A 696 -2.12 3.00 -35.55
CA SER A 696 -2.83 4.25 -35.83
C SER A 696 -2.96 4.50 -37.34
N PHE A 697 -1.86 4.33 -38.08
CA PHE A 697 -1.83 4.54 -39.53
C PHE A 697 -2.64 3.47 -40.27
N ALA A 698 -2.56 2.21 -39.84
CA ALA A 698 -3.36 1.13 -40.39
C ALA A 698 -4.86 1.37 -40.16
N THR A 699 -5.26 1.84 -38.97
CA THR A 699 -6.65 2.24 -38.69
C THR A 699 -7.09 3.39 -39.59
N ARG A 700 -6.22 4.38 -39.90
CA ARG A 700 -6.55 5.43 -40.89
C ARG A 700 -6.85 4.85 -42.26
N LEU A 701 -6.01 3.94 -42.76
CA LEU A 701 -6.25 3.29 -44.06
C LEU A 701 -7.54 2.48 -44.08
N TRP A 702 -7.84 1.79 -42.97
CA TRP A 702 -9.11 1.07 -42.81
C TRP A 702 -10.30 2.04 -42.90
N CYS A 703 -10.29 3.12 -42.13
CA CYS A 703 -11.34 4.13 -42.15
C CYS A 703 -11.48 4.82 -43.52
N VAL A 704 -10.37 5.01 -44.26
CA VAL A 704 -10.41 5.51 -45.65
C VAL A 704 -11.11 4.52 -46.57
N LYS A 705 -10.77 3.23 -46.51
CA LYS A 705 -11.45 2.18 -47.31
C LYS A 705 -12.95 2.15 -47.01
N GLU A 706 -13.33 2.16 -45.74
CA GLU A 706 -14.73 2.13 -45.30
C GLU A 706 -15.50 3.40 -45.71
N SER A 707 -14.91 4.59 -45.54
CA SER A 707 -15.53 5.85 -45.99
C SER A 707 -15.82 5.85 -47.50
N ILE A 708 -14.88 5.36 -48.31
CA ILE A 708 -15.04 5.28 -49.77
C ILE A 708 -16.06 4.22 -50.16
N PHE A 709 -16.05 3.06 -49.49
CA PHE A 709 -17.01 2.00 -49.72
C PHE A 709 -18.44 2.48 -49.38
N LYS A 710 -18.65 3.15 -48.25
CA LYS A 710 -19.96 3.73 -47.88
C LYS A 710 -20.43 4.79 -48.88
N ALA A 711 -19.52 5.55 -49.46
CA ALA A 711 -19.84 6.56 -50.45
C ALA A 711 -20.22 5.97 -51.82
N THR A 712 -19.47 4.95 -52.28
CA THR A 712 -19.49 4.50 -53.69
C THR A 712 -19.99 3.07 -53.91
N GLY A 713 -20.05 2.25 -52.85
CA GLY A 713 -20.30 0.80 -52.90
C GLY A 713 -19.11 -0.03 -53.37
N ILE A 714 -17.94 0.58 -53.59
CA ILE A 714 -16.75 -0.07 -54.16
C ILE A 714 -15.53 0.31 -53.32
N PHE A 715 -14.67 -0.67 -52.98
CA PHE A 715 -13.40 -0.38 -52.31
C PHE A 715 -12.40 0.31 -53.26
N PRO A 716 -11.55 1.22 -52.76
CA PRO A 716 -10.57 1.90 -53.59
C PRO A 716 -9.52 0.93 -54.17
N GLN A 717 -9.14 1.19 -55.42
CA GLN A 717 -8.08 0.44 -56.12
C GLN A 717 -6.69 0.87 -55.65
N LEU A 718 -6.54 2.16 -55.37
CA LEU A 718 -5.30 2.77 -54.91
C LEU A 718 -5.60 3.84 -53.87
N ILE A 719 -4.81 3.85 -52.80
CA ILE A 719 -4.80 4.91 -51.78
C ILE A 719 -3.40 5.48 -51.76
N THR A 720 -3.29 6.81 -51.80
CA THR A 720 -2.03 7.54 -51.68
C THR A 720 -2.19 8.67 -50.66
N VAL A 721 -1.10 9.07 -50.00
CA VAL A 721 -1.13 10.24 -49.12
C VAL A 721 -0.86 11.49 -49.94
N GLU A 722 -1.76 12.46 -49.84
CA GLU A 722 -1.65 13.73 -50.57
C GLU A 722 -0.95 14.80 -49.74
N MET A 723 -1.35 14.95 -48.47
CA MET A 723 -0.74 15.91 -47.55
C MET A 723 -0.96 15.55 -46.08
N LYS A 724 0.00 15.98 -45.24
CA LYS A 724 -0.12 16.00 -43.77
C LYS A 724 -0.48 17.41 -43.31
N SER A 725 -1.40 17.53 -42.36
CA SER A 725 -1.73 18.80 -41.69
C SER A 725 -1.95 18.56 -40.20
N GLN A 726 -1.06 19.06 -39.35
CA GLN A 726 -1.10 18.81 -37.90
C GLN A 726 -1.20 17.30 -37.56
N LYS A 727 -2.31 16.85 -36.95
CA LYS A 727 -2.65 15.45 -36.62
C LYS A 727 -3.55 14.76 -37.67
N GLY A 728 -3.82 15.45 -38.76
CA GLY A 728 -4.66 15.00 -39.86
C GLY A 728 -3.85 14.56 -41.07
N VAL A 729 -4.31 13.51 -41.75
CA VAL A 729 -3.73 13.02 -43.00
C VAL A 729 -4.83 13.00 -44.05
N ILE A 730 -4.59 13.66 -45.18
CA ILE A 730 -5.49 13.63 -46.33
C ILE A 730 -4.97 12.59 -47.31
N PHE A 731 -5.84 11.62 -47.62
CA PHE A 731 -5.59 10.57 -48.58
C PHE A 731 -6.33 10.86 -49.88
N THR A 732 -5.69 10.54 -51.00
CA THR A 732 -6.36 10.41 -52.30
C THR A 732 -6.68 8.94 -52.54
N ALA A 733 -7.97 8.62 -52.72
CA ALA A 733 -8.45 7.28 -53.01
C ALA A 733 -9.05 7.22 -54.42
N GLN A 734 -8.53 6.31 -55.25
CA GLN A 734 -8.99 6.11 -56.63
C GLN A 734 -10.03 4.99 -56.71
N VAL A 735 -11.18 5.31 -57.30
CA VAL A 735 -12.28 4.37 -57.55
C VAL A 735 -12.69 4.50 -59.01
N VAL A 736 -12.34 3.51 -59.84
CA VAL A 736 -12.62 3.51 -61.28
C VAL A 736 -12.04 4.79 -61.94
N ASN A 737 -12.88 5.70 -62.43
CA ASN A 737 -12.47 6.93 -63.12
C ASN A 737 -12.54 8.18 -62.22
N ASN A 738 -12.86 8.02 -60.93
CA ASN A 738 -13.03 9.11 -59.98
C ASN A 738 -11.95 9.07 -58.89
N SER A 739 -11.55 10.24 -58.43
CA SER A 739 -10.60 10.43 -57.34
C SER A 739 -11.27 11.17 -56.19
N PHE A 740 -11.16 10.64 -54.98
CA PHE A 740 -11.76 11.21 -53.77
C PHE A 740 -10.69 11.62 -52.78
N HIS A 741 -10.89 12.75 -52.11
CA HIS A 741 -10.04 13.17 -51.00
C HIS A 741 -10.71 12.78 -49.68
N VAL A 742 -9.98 12.06 -48.83
CA VAL A 742 -10.46 11.61 -47.52
C VAL A 742 -9.60 12.20 -46.43
N LEU A 743 -10.19 13.05 -45.60
CA LEU A 743 -9.55 13.58 -44.41
C LEU A 743 -9.65 12.55 -43.29
N THR A 744 -8.52 12.18 -42.69
CA THR A 744 -8.47 11.42 -41.45
C THR A 744 -7.83 12.24 -40.33
N PHE A 745 -8.32 12.14 -39.10
CA PHE A 745 -7.67 12.75 -37.94
C PHE A 745 -7.91 11.92 -36.68
N SER A 746 -6.94 11.94 -35.77
CA SER A 746 -7.02 11.24 -34.49
C SER A 746 -7.64 12.13 -33.41
N VAL A 747 -8.54 11.59 -32.61
CA VAL A 747 -9.12 12.22 -31.43
C VAL A 747 -8.93 11.31 -30.22
N ASN A 748 -8.34 11.83 -29.15
CA ASN A 748 -8.27 11.10 -27.88
C ASN A 748 -9.64 11.18 -27.20
N ILE A 749 -10.48 10.16 -27.31
CA ILE A 749 -11.82 10.17 -26.70
C ILE A 749 -11.67 10.14 -25.19
N TRP A 750 -11.01 9.09 -24.70
CA TRP A 750 -10.57 8.94 -23.31
C TRP A 750 -9.04 8.81 -23.24
N PRO A 751 -8.43 8.96 -22.06
CA PRO A 751 -7.04 8.56 -21.87
C PRO A 751 -6.81 7.14 -22.41
N LYS A 752 -5.73 6.92 -23.18
CA LYS A 752 -5.40 5.64 -23.85
C LYS A 752 -6.40 5.13 -24.92
N ASN A 753 -7.52 5.81 -25.19
CA ASN A 753 -8.47 5.46 -26.25
C ASN A 753 -8.43 6.49 -27.38
N ILE A 754 -7.65 6.19 -28.42
CA ILE A 754 -7.54 7.03 -29.62
C ILE A 754 -8.56 6.56 -30.65
N GLY A 755 -9.46 7.44 -31.07
CA GLY A 755 -10.36 7.24 -32.21
C GLY A 755 -9.80 7.91 -33.46
N ILE A 756 -9.84 7.22 -34.59
CA ILE A 756 -9.54 7.76 -35.91
C ILE A 756 -10.85 8.06 -36.61
N VAL A 757 -11.09 9.34 -36.89
CA VAL A 757 -12.24 9.81 -37.66
C VAL A 757 -11.80 9.99 -39.10
N SER A 758 -12.64 9.56 -40.04
CA SER A 758 -12.44 9.77 -41.47
C SER A 758 -13.71 10.29 -42.14
N MET A 759 -13.52 11.15 -43.15
CA MET A 759 -14.61 11.61 -44.00
C MET A 759 -14.14 12.09 -45.37
N ILE A 760 -15.00 11.97 -46.37
CA ILE A 760 -14.79 12.53 -47.71
C ILE A 760 -14.92 14.05 -47.62
N VAL A 761 -13.95 14.76 -48.22
CA VAL A 761 -13.88 16.22 -48.22
C VAL A 761 -13.50 16.76 -49.61
N ASN A 762 -13.79 18.04 -49.86
CA ASN A 762 -13.32 18.75 -51.05
C ASN A 762 -12.26 19.79 -50.67
N LEU A 763 -11.07 19.68 -51.23
CA LEU A 763 -9.95 20.58 -50.94
C LEU A 763 -10.07 21.90 -51.71
N LYS A 764 -9.55 22.99 -51.14
CA LYS A 764 -9.37 24.26 -51.86
C LYS A 764 -8.24 24.14 -52.88
N ALA A 765 -8.45 24.68 -54.08
CA ALA A 765 -7.39 24.79 -55.08
C ALA A 765 -6.19 25.57 -54.49
N PRO A 766 -4.95 25.11 -54.71
CA PRO A 766 -3.79 25.76 -54.12
C PRO A 766 -3.61 27.18 -54.67
N SER A 767 -3.57 28.18 -53.78
CA SER A 767 -3.03 29.50 -54.13
C SER A 767 -1.51 29.36 -54.29
N SER A 768 -1.01 29.81 -55.44
CA SER A 768 0.32 29.51 -55.99
C SER A 768 1.49 30.18 -55.26
N ASN A 769 1.57 30.14 -53.93
CA ASN A 769 2.69 30.79 -53.24
C ASN A 769 3.17 30.19 -51.90
N ASN A 770 2.81 28.97 -51.50
CA ASN A 770 3.35 28.40 -50.24
C ASN A 770 3.65 26.89 -50.32
N PHE A 771 4.41 26.45 -51.31
CA PHE A 771 5.00 25.11 -51.29
C PHE A 771 6.50 25.17 -51.60
N LYS A 772 7.30 25.35 -50.54
CA LYS A 772 8.71 24.97 -50.57
C LYS A 772 8.83 23.53 -50.07
N LEU A 773 9.19 22.65 -51.00
CA LEU A 773 9.78 21.34 -50.74
C LEU A 773 10.95 21.49 -49.77
N TYR A 774 10.84 20.90 -48.59
CA TYR A 774 11.99 20.61 -47.73
C TYR A 774 12.39 19.16 -47.96
N ASN A 775 13.35 18.97 -48.87
CA ASN A 775 14.18 17.77 -48.92
C ASN A 775 15.58 18.17 -48.47
N GLN A 776 16.00 17.72 -47.29
CA GLN A 776 17.25 16.97 -47.07
C GLN A 776 17.72 17.02 -45.60
N ARG A 777 18.21 15.83 -45.19
CA ARG A 777 19.13 15.49 -44.08
C ARG A 777 18.49 15.24 -42.72
N GLU A 778 18.38 13.93 -42.45
CA GLU A 778 18.39 13.24 -41.15
C GLU A 778 18.01 14.10 -39.94
N LYS A 779 16.71 14.12 -39.64
CA LYS A 779 16.18 14.57 -38.36
C LYS A 779 15.43 13.43 -37.70
N ILE A 780 16.00 12.96 -36.59
CA ILE A 780 15.35 12.07 -35.63
C ILE A 780 14.06 12.77 -35.16
N SER A 781 12.92 12.13 -35.37
CA SER A 781 11.60 12.70 -35.23
C SER A 781 11.24 13.01 -33.76
N ILE A 782 10.77 14.24 -33.57
CA ILE A 782 10.44 14.90 -32.30
C ILE A 782 9.11 14.40 -31.67
N GLU A 783 8.35 13.52 -32.32
CA GLU A 783 7.02 13.11 -31.85
C GLU A 783 7.02 11.95 -30.82
N LEU A 784 8.17 11.28 -30.61
CA LEU A 784 8.40 10.37 -29.46
C LEU A 784 8.70 11.12 -28.13
N LEU A 785 8.87 12.44 -28.17
CA LEU A 785 9.29 13.26 -27.03
C LEU A 785 8.13 13.69 -26.10
N THR A 786 6.89 13.36 -26.46
CA THR A 786 5.66 13.78 -25.75
C THR A 786 4.81 12.62 -25.22
N ASP A 787 5.29 11.37 -25.27
CA ASP A 787 4.60 10.24 -24.65
C ASP A 787 4.66 10.35 -23.10
N PRO A 788 3.51 10.53 -22.40
CA PRO A 788 3.47 10.66 -20.95
C PRO A 788 4.01 9.44 -20.20
N LYS A 789 4.04 8.26 -20.86
CA LYS A 789 4.42 6.98 -20.29
C LYS A 789 5.89 6.90 -19.88
N TYR A 790 6.73 7.77 -20.45
CA TYR A 790 8.16 7.91 -20.17
C TYR A 790 8.56 9.35 -19.84
N SER A 791 7.61 10.14 -19.31
CA SER A 791 7.84 11.54 -18.97
C SER A 791 8.79 11.67 -17.76
N VAL A 792 10.09 11.67 -18.07
CA VAL A 792 11.08 12.45 -17.33
C VAL A 792 10.46 13.83 -17.12
N LYS A 793 10.41 14.36 -15.89
CA LYS A 793 9.97 15.75 -15.63
C LYS A 793 10.83 16.66 -16.49
N LEU A 794 10.34 17.01 -17.68
CA LEU A 794 11.13 17.72 -18.66
C LEU A 794 11.27 19.15 -18.15
N LEU A 795 12.51 19.60 -18.06
CA LEU A 795 12.82 20.99 -17.71
C LEU A 795 12.39 21.95 -18.84
N THR A 796 12.12 21.44 -20.05
CA THR A 796 11.36 22.02 -21.17
C THR A 796 11.24 20.97 -22.30
N THR A 797 10.32 21.11 -23.25
CA THR A 797 10.26 20.26 -24.46
C THR A 797 11.55 20.42 -25.28
N PRO A 798 12.28 19.34 -25.64
CA PRO A 798 13.51 19.47 -26.41
C PRO A 798 13.24 20.01 -27.81
N THR A 799 13.99 21.04 -28.20
CA THR A 799 14.06 21.66 -29.53
C THR A 799 15.53 21.74 -29.95
N GLU A 800 15.80 21.94 -31.24
CA GLU A 800 17.18 22.10 -31.75
C GLU A 800 17.92 23.30 -31.13
N GLU A 801 17.18 24.27 -30.60
CA GLU A 801 17.74 25.46 -29.94
C GLU A 801 18.07 25.23 -28.46
N ASN A 802 17.42 24.26 -27.79
CA ASN A 802 17.56 24.05 -26.35
C ASN A 802 18.15 22.69 -25.96
N PHE A 803 18.42 21.78 -26.90
CA PHE A 803 19.05 20.49 -26.65
C PHE A 803 19.79 19.99 -27.90
N GLY A 804 21.02 19.47 -27.72
CA GLY A 804 21.77 18.86 -28.82
C GLY A 804 23.19 18.44 -28.43
N ILE A 805 23.93 17.86 -29.37
CA ILE A 805 25.37 17.64 -29.25
C ILE A 805 26.06 18.71 -30.08
N ASN A 806 26.90 19.52 -29.45
CA ASN A 806 27.69 20.51 -30.19
C ASN A 806 28.74 19.75 -31.03
N PRO A 807 28.69 19.83 -32.37
CA PRO A 807 29.58 19.06 -33.24
C PRO A 807 31.04 19.54 -33.18
N GLU A 808 31.29 20.78 -32.75
CA GLU A 808 32.64 21.35 -32.61
C GLU A 808 33.30 20.87 -31.31
N THR A 809 32.59 20.95 -30.17
CA THR A 809 33.17 20.60 -28.86
C THR A 809 32.99 19.13 -28.46
N GLY A 810 32.02 18.44 -29.06
CA GLY A 810 31.59 17.10 -28.65
C GLY A 810 30.72 17.09 -27.38
N LYS A 811 30.48 18.24 -26.74
CA LYS A 811 29.66 18.33 -25.53
C LYS A 811 28.17 18.31 -25.87
N MET A 812 27.40 17.49 -25.15
CA MET A 812 25.94 17.56 -25.15
C MET A 812 25.50 18.78 -24.34
N PHE A 813 24.48 19.51 -24.77
CA PHE A 813 23.94 20.65 -24.05
C PHE A 813 22.42 20.56 -23.88
N ALA A 814 21.90 21.15 -22.80
CA ALA A 814 20.48 21.47 -22.62
C ALA A 814 20.30 22.86 -22.03
N THR A 815 19.17 23.48 -22.32
CA THR A 815 18.76 24.77 -21.78
C THR A 815 17.35 24.69 -21.21
N PHE A 816 17.14 25.22 -20.00
CA PHE A 816 15.84 25.21 -19.34
C PHE A 816 15.68 26.35 -18.33
N TYR A 817 14.50 26.49 -17.72
CA TYR A 817 14.24 27.48 -16.68
C TYR A 817 13.96 26.82 -15.34
N THR A 818 14.56 27.34 -14.27
CA THR A 818 14.21 26.93 -12.89
C THR A 818 12.78 27.36 -12.55
N THR A 819 12.05 26.53 -11.83
CA THR A 819 10.68 26.79 -11.38
C THR A 819 10.63 27.20 -9.91
N PHE A 820 9.46 27.66 -9.44
CA PHE A 820 9.21 27.86 -8.00
C PHE A 820 9.47 26.59 -7.18
N LYS A 821 9.31 25.41 -7.79
CA LYS A 821 9.55 24.11 -7.14
C LYS A 821 11.04 23.83 -6.96
N ASP A 822 11.86 24.21 -7.94
CA ASP A 822 13.32 24.03 -7.87
C ASP A 822 13.93 25.00 -6.86
N CYS A 823 13.30 26.16 -6.68
CA CYS A 823 13.74 27.22 -5.80
C CYS A 823 13.10 27.18 -4.41
N ARG A 824 12.72 25.99 -3.92
CA ARG A 824 12.04 25.77 -2.62
C ARG A 824 12.81 26.17 -1.37
N ALA A 825 14.10 26.47 -1.47
CA ALA A 825 14.88 26.94 -0.33
C ALA A 825 14.28 28.24 0.24
N PHE A 826 14.54 28.53 1.52
CA PHE A 826 14.00 29.69 2.27
C PHE A 826 14.14 31.06 1.54
N TRP A 827 15.01 31.13 0.53
CA TRP A 827 15.43 32.33 -0.19
C TRP A 827 15.07 32.35 -1.68
N SER A 828 14.20 31.46 -2.14
CA SER A 828 13.85 31.36 -3.57
C SER A 828 15.06 31.06 -4.46
N LYS A 829 16.03 30.30 -3.94
CA LYS A 829 17.24 29.86 -4.65
C LYS A 829 17.18 28.36 -4.94
N THR A 830 17.81 27.94 -6.03
CA THR A 830 17.90 26.52 -6.41
C THR A 830 18.53 25.70 -5.29
N TYR A 831 17.80 24.69 -4.82
CA TYR A 831 18.29 23.79 -3.78
C TYR A 831 19.18 22.67 -4.35
N PHE A 832 20.19 22.23 -3.60
CA PHE A 832 21.26 21.36 -4.14
C PHE A 832 20.76 20.01 -4.67
N VAL A 833 19.69 19.45 -4.08
CA VAL A 833 19.08 18.19 -4.50
C VAL A 833 18.61 18.21 -5.96
N ASN A 834 18.28 19.40 -6.50
CA ASN A 834 17.81 19.53 -7.86
C ASN A 834 18.89 19.19 -8.89
N PHE A 835 20.18 19.44 -8.61
CA PHE A 835 21.25 19.06 -9.54
C PHE A 835 21.27 17.55 -9.77
N PHE A 836 21.05 16.73 -8.74
CA PHE A 836 20.98 15.27 -8.90
C PHE A 836 19.74 14.82 -9.67
N ALA A 837 18.59 15.46 -9.44
CA ALA A 837 17.41 15.23 -10.26
C ALA A 837 17.66 15.61 -11.73
N TRP A 838 18.28 16.76 -11.99
CA TRP A 838 18.58 17.23 -13.34
C TRP A 838 19.63 16.37 -14.06
N ILE A 839 20.65 15.86 -13.36
CA ILE A 839 21.62 14.90 -13.92
C ILE A 839 20.88 13.67 -14.48
N GLY A 840 19.99 13.07 -13.68
CA GLY A 840 19.23 11.90 -14.06
C GLY A 840 18.35 12.17 -15.28
N GLN A 841 17.64 13.30 -15.27
CA GLN A 841 16.80 13.75 -16.38
C GLN A 841 17.62 14.01 -17.65
N PHE A 842 18.77 14.70 -17.54
CA PHE A 842 19.61 15.03 -18.68
C PHE A 842 20.27 13.79 -19.29
N ARG A 843 20.71 12.83 -18.46
CA ARG A 843 21.17 11.51 -18.92
C ARG A 843 20.09 10.77 -19.70
N GLU A 844 18.86 10.74 -19.18
CA GLU A 844 17.74 10.05 -19.82
C GLU A 844 17.33 10.72 -21.13
N ILE A 845 17.35 12.05 -21.19
CA ILE A 845 17.15 12.81 -22.43
C ILE A 845 18.29 12.55 -23.42
N GLY A 846 19.53 12.50 -22.94
CA GLY A 846 20.72 12.19 -23.73
C GLY A 846 20.67 10.82 -24.39
N LEU A 847 20.13 9.81 -23.69
CA LEU A 847 19.98 8.45 -24.22
C LEU A 847 18.82 8.29 -25.20
N ARG A 848 18.00 9.32 -25.46
CA ARG A 848 16.83 9.25 -26.34
C ARG A 848 17.12 8.79 -27.79
N PRO A 849 18.25 9.16 -28.43
CA PRO A 849 18.58 8.63 -29.76
C PRO A 849 18.77 7.12 -29.79
N LEU A 850 19.06 6.50 -28.64
CA LEU A 850 19.16 5.05 -28.46
C LEU A 850 17.89 4.42 -27.88
N ALA A 851 16.82 5.21 -27.64
CA ALA A 851 15.67 4.77 -26.86
C ALA A 851 14.99 3.53 -27.44
N GLU A 852 14.83 3.38 -28.75
CA GLU A 852 14.18 2.19 -29.34
C GLU A 852 15.00 0.91 -29.16
N GLN A 853 16.34 1.01 -29.18
CA GLN A 853 17.25 -0.11 -29.01
C GLN A 853 17.42 -0.47 -27.53
N ILE A 854 17.56 0.54 -26.67
CA ILE A 854 17.58 0.40 -25.21
C ILE A 854 16.21 -0.08 -24.68
N ARG A 855 15.09 0.36 -25.28
CA ARG A 855 13.72 -0.08 -24.94
C ARG A 855 13.57 -1.59 -25.12
N ARG A 856 14.04 -2.18 -26.22
CA ARG A 856 14.01 -3.66 -26.40
C ARG A 856 14.82 -4.40 -25.33
N ALA A 857 15.92 -3.82 -24.86
CA ALA A 857 16.72 -4.39 -23.78
C ALA A 857 16.09 -4.17 -22.40
N LEU A 858 15.45 -3.02 -22.14
CA LEU A 858 14.79 -2.71 -20.86
C LEU A 858 13.41 -3.38 -20.72
N GLU A 859 12.66 -3.57 -21.81
CA GLU A 859 11.37 -4.30 -21.82
C GLU A 859 11.52 -5.79 -21.51
N SER A 860 12.71 -6.35 -21.74
CA SER A 860 13.03 -7.71 -21.31
C SER A 860 13.19 -7.85 -19.79
N ALA A 861 13.25 -6.72 -19.04
CA ALA A 861 13.65 -6.66 -17.64
C ALA A 861 15.01 -7.34 -17.34
N GLU A 862 15.84 -7.56 -18.36
CA GLU A 862 17.05 -8.37 -18.27
C GLU A 862 18.31 -7.51 -18.07
N TYR A 863 18.32 -6.21 -18.39
CA TYR A 863 19.51 -5.35 -18.31
C TYR A 863 19.19 -3.95 -17.75
N GLY A 864 20.20 -3.25 -17.21
CA GLY A 864 20.04 -1.89 -16.67
C GLY A 864 21.37 -1.14 -16.45
N LEU A 865 21.27 0.15 -16.13
CA LEU A 865 22.39 1.01 -15.69
C LEU A 865 22.29 1.24 -14.18
N VAL A 866 23.33 0.84 -13.45
CA VAL A 866 23.44 1.06 -12.01
C VAL A 866 24.38 2.23 -11.75
N THR A 867 23.96 3.18 -10.92
CA THR A 867 24.81 4.29 -10.47
C THR A 867 25.79 3.78 -9.43
N ASN A 868 27.10 4.00 -9.64
CA ASN A 868 28.10 3.66 -8.63
C ASN A 868 28.35 4.84 -7.69
N ASP A 869 28.59 6.04 -8.23
CA ASP A 869 28.72 7.26 -7.45
C ASP A 869 28.24 8.49 -8.23
N SER A 870 27.81 9.51 -7.48
CA SER A 870 27.55 10.84 -8.04
C SER A 870 27.93 11.94 -7.07
N SER A 871 28.41 13.06 -7.63
CA SER A 871 28.84 14.24 -6.86
C SER A 871 28.46 15.55 -7.54
N VAL A 872 28.20 16.57 -6.75
CA VAL A 872 27.97 17.96 -7.19
C VAL A 872 28.83 18.89 -6.33
N THR A 873 29.52 19.83 -6.99
CA THR A 873 30.19 20.97 -6.36
C THR A 873 29.49 22.25 -6.80
N ILE A 874 28.96 23.01 -5.86
CA ILE A 874 28.19 24.23 -6.10
C ILE A 874 29.13 25.43 -6.03
N CYS A 875 29.10 26.23 -7.09
CA CYS A 875 29.96 27.39 -7.28
C CYS A 875 29.18 28.72 -7.26
N ASN A 876 27.84 28.68 -7.40
CA ASN A 876 26.97 29.85 -7.43
C ASN A 876 25.49 29.47 -7.27
N GLU A 877 24.59 30.45 -7.23
CA GLU A 877 23.15 30.28 -7.02
C GLU A 877 22.30 30.78 -8.21
N ALA A 878 21.12 30.19 -8.37
CA ALA A 878 20.11 30.61 -9.34
C ALA A 878 18.78 30.91 -8.64
N GLU A 879 18.06 31.95 -9.09
CA GLU A 879 16.70 32.28 -8.63
C GLU A 879 15.63 31.60 -9.48
N THR A 880 14.38 31.61 -9.02
CA THR A 880 13.21 31.23 -9.81
C THR A 880 13.19 31.92 -11.18
N LEU A 881 12.85 31.16 -12.23
CA LEU A 881 12.89 31.58 -13.63
C LEU A 881 14.28 31.97 -14.17
N SER A 882 15.37 31.57 -13.51
CA SER A 882 16.71 31.63 -14.11
C SER A 882 16.82 30.67 -15.28
N LYS A 883 17.42 31.12 -16.38
CA LYS A 883 17.77 30.29 -17.53
C LYS A 883 19.05 29.51 -17.21
N ILE A 884 18.95 28.18 -17.18
CA ILE A 884 20.05 27.25 -16.94
C ILE A 884 20.51 26.67 -18.26
N VAL A 885 21.83 26.64 -18.48
CA VAL A 885 22.48 25.95 -19.59
C VAL A 885 23.39 24.88 -18.99
N VAL A 886 23.20 23.62 -19.34
CA VAL A 886 24.05 22.51 -18.91
C VAL A 886 24.84 21.98 -20.09
N TYR A 887 26.10 21.65 -19.86
CA TYR A 887 26.93 20.86 -20.77
C TYR A 887 27.32 19.53 -20.11
N ALA A 888 27.29 18.42 -20.84
CA ALA A 888 27.85 17.16 -20.39
C ALA A 888 28.65 16.42 -21.46
N TRP A 889 29.60 15.61 -21.01
CA TRP A 889 30.46 14.80 -21.86
C TRP A 889 30.88 13.52 -21.13
N THR A 890 31.39 12.56 -21.90
CA THR A 890 32.01 11.36 -21.35
C THR A 890 33.47 11.64 -21.01
N SER A 891 33.89 11.30 -19.80
CA SER A 891 35.26 11.51 -19.36
C SER A 891 36.18 10.40 -19.86
N ASP A 892 37.49 10.68 -19.88
CA ASP A 892 38.54 9.71 -20.24
C ASP A 892 38.63 8.51 -19.27
N LYS A 893 37.90 8.55 -18.14
CA LYS A 893 37.80 7.44 -17.19
C LYS A 893 36.80 6.37 -17.62
N SER A 894 35.98 6.63 -18.65
CA SER A 894 35.03 5.65 -19.19
C SER A 894 35.76 4.45 -19.79
N ASP A 895 35.41 3.24 -19.39
CA ASP A 895 35.97 1.98 -19.90
C ASP A 895 34.84 1.07 -20.37
N TYR A 896 34.54 1.14 -21.67
CA TYR A 896 33.45 0.40 -22.28
C TYR A 896 33.70 -1.12 -22.29
N ASN A 897 34.95 -1.58 -22.26
CA ASN A 897 35.27 -3.01 -22.15
C ASN A 897 34.89 -3.56 -20.77
N ARG A 898 34.89 -2.69 -19.75
CA ARG A 898 34.39 -2.98 -18.41
C ARG A 898 32.97 -2.45 -18.20
N SER A 899 32.24 -2.13 -19.27
CA SER A 899 30.85 -1.68 -19.14
C SER A 899 30.67 -0.48 -18.21
N PHE A 900 31.71 0.36 -18.07
CA PHE A 900 31.78 1.46 -17.15
C PHE A 900 31.72 2.79 -17.90
N LEU A 901 30.84 3.68 -17.45
CA LEU A 901 30.60 4.98 -18.04
C LEU A 901 30.74 6.07 -16.98
N ASP A 902 31.57 7.07 -17.28
CA ASP A 902 31.82 8.22 -16.41
C ASP A 902 31.46 9.51 -17.15
N MET A 903 30.53 10.28 -16.59
CA MET A 903 30.02 11.51 -17.19
C MET A 903 30.32 12.72 -16.29
N GLU A 904 30.70 13.83 -16.92
CA GLU A 904 30.95 15.12 -16.29
C GLU A 904 29.93 16.15 -16.78
N PHE A 905 29.54 17.08 -15.91
CA PHE A 905 28.52 18.09 -16.16
C PHE A 905 28.98 19.47 -15.67
N GLU A 906 28.72 20.50 -16.46
CA GLU A 906 28.87 21.92 -16.08
C GLU A 906 27.52 22.63 -16.19
N TRP A 907 27.10 23.29 -15.12
CA TRP A 907 25.82 23.99 -15.03
C TRP A 907 26.08 25.49 -15.04
N PHE A 908 25.40 26.24 -15.90
CA PHE A 908 25.56 27.68 -16.05
C PHE A 908 24.21 28.38 -15.90
N LYS A 909 24.22 29.57 -15.31
CA LYS A 909 23.13 30.55 -15.39
C LYS A 909 23.43 31.48 -16.56
N GLN A 910 22.47 31.65 -17.47
CA GLN A 910 22.55 32.62 -18.54
C GLN A 910 21.81 33.90 -18.15
N ASP A 911 22.49 35.04 -18.19
CA ASP A 911 21.86 36.35 -17.98
C ASP A 911 21.17 36.88 -19.26
N GLN A 912 20.52 38.04 -19.16
CA GLN A 912 19.77 38.65 -20.27
C GLN A 912 20.66 39.02 -21.47
N ASP A 913 21.95 39.30 -21.22
CA ASP A 913 22.94 39.64 -22.25
C ASP A 913 23.61 38.39 -22.86
N GLY A 914 23.20 37.19 -22.42
CA GLY A 914 23.68 35.91 -22.91
C GLY A 914 24.97 35.40 -22.24
N LYS A 915 25.51 36.12 -21.25
CA LYS A 915 26.73 35.73 -20.52
C LYS A 915 26.42 34.58 -19.56
N LEU A 916 27.33 33.61 -19.55
CA LEU A 916 27.24 32.39 -18.75
C LEU A 916 28.00 32.54 -17.43
N THR A 917 27.34 32.22 -16.32
CA THR A 917 27.93 32.17 -14.99
C THR A 917 27.88 30.74 -14.47
N LEU A 918 29.03 30.15 -14.13
CA LEU A 918 29.09 28.78 -13.61
C LEU A 918 28.34 28.66 -12.28
N LEU A 919 27.37 27.75 -12.20
CA LEU A 919 26.57 27.44 -11.02
C LEU A 919 27.10 26.23 -10.26
N ALA A 920 27.46 25.16 -10.98
CA ALA A 920 27.94 23.93 -10.37
C ALA A 920 28.72 23.09 -11.39
N THR A 921 29.54 22.18 -10.87
CA THR A 921 30.12 21.06 -11.61
C THR A 921 29.60 19.76 -11.02
N SER A 922 29.46 18.71 -11.82
CA SER A 922 28.95 17.43 -11.34
C SER A 922 29.56 16.24 -12.07
N ARG A 923 29.49 15.08 -11.43
CA ARG A 923 29.95 13.80 -11.97
C ARG A 923 28.94 12.70 -11.67
N LEU A 924 28.77 11.79 -12.63
CA LEU A 924 27.97 10.58 -12.47
C LEU A 924 28.75 9.40 -13.07
N SER A 925 28.97 8.37 -12.27
CA SER A 925 29.56 7.10 -12.73
C SER A 925 28.51 5.99 -12.71
N THR A 926 28.50 5.17 -13.75
CA THR A 926 27.51 4.09 -13.91
C THR A 926 28.14 2.83 -14.49
N THR A 927 27.56 1.67 -14.16
CA THR A 927 27.95 0.36 -14.70
C THR A 927 26.76 -0.28 -15.40
N TRP A 928 26.97 -0.82 -16.60
CA TRP A 928 25.96 -1.62 -17.29
C TRP A 928 25.92 -3.05 -16.74
N VAL A 929 24.72 -3.50 -16.38
CA VAL A 929 24.50 -4.76 -15.69
C VAL A 929 23.34 -5.56 -16.30
N LYS A 930 23.37 -6.87 -16.11
CA LYS A 930 22.29 -7.81 -16.31
C LYS A 930 21.58 -8.05 -14.97
N ILE A 931 20.26 -8.04 -14.97
CA ILE A 931 19.40 -8.36 -13.84
C ILE A 931 19.27 -9.89 -13.79
N VAL A 932 19.68 -10.50 -12.68
CA VAL A 932 19.68 -11.97 -12.50
C VAL A 932 18.70 -12.43 -11.42
N GLY A 933 18.08 -11.49 -10.71
CA GLY A 933 17.08 -11.71 -9.67
C GLY A 933 16.67 -10.39 -9.01
N HIS A 934 15.70 -10.42 -8.09
CA HIS A 934 15.20 -9.24 -7.40
C HIS A 934 16.33 -8.55 -6.59
N GLY A 935 16.71 -7.32 -6.98
CA GLY A 935 17.82 -6.57 -6.37
C GLY A 935 19.22 -7.15 -6.64
N VAL A 936 19.35 -8.17 -7.50
CA VAL A 936 20.63 -8.81 -7.83
C VAL A 936 21.00 -8.53 -9.27
N VAL A 937 22.14 -7.85 -9.43
CA VAL A 937 22.67 -7.43 -10.73
C VAL A 937 24.08 -7.97 -10.93
N LYS A 938 24.44 -8.28 -12.17
CA LYS A 938 25.78 -8.73 -12.55
C LYS A 938 26.27 -7.93 -13.75
N GLN A 939 27.51 -7.46 -13.72
CA GLN A 939 28.12 -6.75 -14.85
C GLN A 939 27.94 -7.53 -16.16
N SER A 940 27.56 -6.82 -17.23
CA SER A 940 27.32 -7.40 -18.56
C SER A 940 27.97 -6.52 -19.63
N PRO A 941 28.49 -7.08 -20.74
CA PRO A 941 29.03 -6.27 -21.85
C PRO A 941 28.01 -5.25 -22.37
N LEU A 942 28.48 -4.05 -22.74
CA LEU A 942 27.65 -3.03 -23.38
C LEU A 942 27.20 -3.50 -24.78
N PRO A 943 25.95 -3.24 -25.19
CA PRO A 943 25.52 -3.46 -26.57
C PRO A 943 26.37 -2.63 -27.55
N GLU A 944 26.66 -3.18 -28.75
CA GLU A 944 27.61 -2.58 -29.71
C GLU A 944 27.31 -1.12 -30.11
N TYR A 945 26.03 -0.72 -30.11
CA TYR A 945 25.61 0.65 -30.44
C TYR A 945 25.83 1.68 -29.31
N VAL A 946 26.06 1.21 -28.07
CA VAL A 946 26.19 2.08 -26.89
C VAL A 946 27.56 2.76 -26.83
N PRO A 947 28.70 2.05 -27.00
CA PRO A 947 30.01 2.68 -27.10
C PRO A 947 30.08 3.74 -28.21
N GLU A 948 29.54 3.44 -29.40
CA GLU A 948 29.54 4.37 -30.55
C GLU A 948 28.78 5.68 -30.24
N PHE A 949 27.68 5.60 -29.49
CA PHE A 949 26.95 6.78 -29.04
C PHE A 949 27.73 7.61 -28.03
N PHE A 950 28.29 6.97 -27.01
CA PHE A 950 29.02 7.66 -25.95
C PHE A 950 30.38 8.20 -26.39
N ASP A 951 31.00 7.60 -27.42
CA ASP A 951 32.21 8.12 -28.06
C ASP A 951 31.96 9.45 -28.78
N ARG A 952 30.75 9.68 -29.31
CA ARG A 952 30.39 10.98 -29.92
C ARG A 952 30.39 12.13 -28.92
N MET A 953 30.23 11.81 -27.62
CA MET A 953 30.22 12.76 -26.52
C MET A 953 31.59 12.93 -25.85
N ARG A 954 32.67 12.33 -26.40
CA ARG A 954 34.03 12.60 -25.94
C ARG A 954 34.45 14.02 -26.34
N PRO A 955 35.09 14.78 -25.44
CA PRO A 955 35.59 16.12 -25.75
C PRO A 955 36.56 16.10 -26.94
N ARG A 956 36.37 17.01 -27.90
CA ARG A 956 37.23 17.12 -29.10
C ARG A 956 38.33 18.18 -28.98
N GLU A 957 38.27 19.03 -27.97
CA GLU A 957 39.25 20.09 -27.70
C GLU A 957 40.02 19.85 -26.39
N THR A 958 41.31 20.22 -26.36
CA THR A 958 41.98 20.60 -25.11
C THR A 958 41.43 21.97 -24.68
N GLN A 959 40.44 21.95 -23.77
CA GLN A 959 39.74 23.07 -23.09
C GLN A 959 40.15 24.52 -23.46
N PRO A 960 39.17 25.37 -23.82
CA PRO A 960 39.25 26.80 -23.59
C PRO A 960 38.39 27.25 -22.40
N ASN A 961 39.06 27.81 -21.40
CA ASN A 961 38.57 28.67 -20.32
C ASN A 961 37.43 28.13 -19.45
N THR A 962 37.79 27.41 -18.38
CA THR A 962 37.03 27.40 -17.13
C THR A 962 36.76 28.86 -16.75
N ILE A 963 35.55 29.36 -16.98
CA ILE A 963 35.16 30.66 -16.47
C ILE A 963 35.26 30.54 -14.95
N HIS A 964 36.26 31.21 -14.38
CA HIS A 964 36.50 31.16 -12.94
C HIS A 964 35.20 31.49 -12.19
N PRO A 965 34.90 30.76 -11.10
CA PRO A 965 33.78 31.10 -10.25
C PRO A 965 33.88 32.59 -9.93
N GLY A 966 32.82 33.36 -10.19
CA GLY A 966 32.76 34.72 -9.69
C GLY A 966 32.92 34.74 -8.17
N ASN A 967 33.07 35.92 -7.56
CA ASN A 967 33.10 36.08 -6.09
C ASN A 967 31.78 35.55 -5.45
N TYR A 968 31.73 34.26 -5.18
CA TYR A 968 30.72 33.51 -4.43
C TYR A 968 31.42 32.74 -3.31
N ILE A 969 30.67 32.30 -2.31
CA ILE A 969 31.22 31.52 -1.20
C ILE A 969 31.79 30.19 -1.72
N SER A 970 32.97 29.84 -1.23
CA SER A 970 33.70 28.63 -1.60
C SER A 970 34.12 27.83 -0.36
N ILE A 971 34.69 26.66 -0.60
CA ILE A 971 35.25 25.81 0.46
C ILE A 971 36.37 26.53 1.25
N ASN A 972 37.05 27.51 0.64
CA ASN A 972 38.10 28.28 1.31
C ASN A 972 37.55 29.21 2.40
N ASP A 973 36.26 29.51 2.36
CA ASP A 973 35.59 30.41 3.32
C ASP A 973 35.07 29.67 4.57
N ILE A 974 35.18 28.33 4.62
CA ILE A 974 34.65 27.49 5.72
C ILE A 974 35.33 27.73 7.08
N GLY A 975 36.50 28.39 7.07
CA GLY A 975 37.25 28.80 8.25
C GLY A 975 38.15 27.71 8.84
N SER A 976 38.69 27.97 10.04
CA SER A 976 39.63 27.06 10.70
C SER A 976 38.94 25.81 11.27
N LEU A 977 39.60 24.66 11.18
CA LEU A 977 39.13 23.40 11.75
C LEU A 977 39.03 23.48 13.29
N LYS A 978 37.87 23.10 13.85
CA LYS A 978 37.58 23.02 15.29
C LYS A 978 37.54 21.58 15.79
N TYR A 979 37.05 20.66 14.96
CA TYR A 979 37.00 19.23 15.25
C TYR A 979 37.10 18.41 13.96
N GLU A 980 37.76 17.26 14.05
CA GLU A 980 37.78 16.23 13.03
C GLU A 980 37.60 14.87 13.70
N SER A 981 36.73 14.03 13.14
CA SER A 981 36.51 12.68 13.66
C SER A 981 37.75 11.82 13.49
N THR A 982 37.92 10.83 14.38
CA THR A 982 39.05 9.91 14.28
C THR A 982 39.01 9.12 12.97
N PRO A 983 40.17 8.86 12.33
CA PRO A 983 40.24 8.07 11.11
C PRO A 983 39.65 6.67 11.35
N GLY A 984 38.61 6.32 10.61
CA GLY A 984 37.89 5.05 10.74
C GLY A 984 36.83 4.89 9.65
N PRO A 985 36.20 3.71 9.52
CA PRO A 985 35.20 3.46 8.47
C PRO A 985 33.90 4.28 8.65
N ARG A 986 33.71 4.89 9.83
CA ARG A 986 32.55 5.69 10.20
C ARG A 986 32.91 6.70 11.30
N PRO A 987 32.47 7.97 11.21
CA PRO A 987 32.66 8.94 12.30
C PRO A 987 31.94 8.52 13.59
N ALA A 988 32.43 8.98 14.74
CA ALA A 988 31.92 8.56 16.05
C ALA A 988 30.59 9.23 16.44
N ILE A 989 30.38 10.49 16.03
CA ILE A 989 29.28 11.33 16.52
C ILE A 989 28.11 11.28 15.54
N ILE A 990 27.02 10.64 15.94
CA ILE A 990 25.75 10.66 15.20
C ILE A 990 24.94 11.90 15.59
N LEU A 991 24.54 12.70 14.61
CA LEU A 991 23.73 13.91 14.81
C LEU A 991 22.23 13.65 14.64
N ASN A 992 21.86 12.78 13.70
CA ASN A 992 20.46 12.44 13.43
C ASN A 992 20.37 11.03 12.82
N SER A 993 19.27 10.33 13.11
CA SER A 993 18.93 9.06 12.46
C SER A 993 17.44 9.07 12.16
N LYS A 994 17.07 8.68 10.94
CA LYS A 994 15.68 8.67 10.49
C LYS A 994 15.43 7.51 9.53
N VAL A 995 14.29 6.86 9.70
CA VAL A 995 13.81 5.80 8.81
C VAL A 995 12.84 6.41 7.79
N TYR A 996 13.03 6.08 6.52
CA TYR A 996 12.18 6.48 5.40
C TYR A 996 11.47 5.25 4.84
N GLN A 997 10.15 5.33 4.73
CA GLN A 997 9.35 4.34 4.02
C GLN A 997 9.41 4.66 2.52
N THR A 998 9.71 3.66 1.72
CA THR A 998 9.80 3.79 0.27
C THR A 998 8.58 3.16 -0.40
N SER A 999 8.35 3.49 -1.66
CA SER A 999 7.18 3.09 -2.43
C SER A 999 7.56 2.90 -3.90
N LEU A 1000 6.63 2.40 -4.72
CA LEU A 1000 6.86 2.31 -6.18
C LEU A 1000 7.21 3.66 -6.82
N TYR A 1001 6.83 4.79 -6.22
CA TYR A 1001 7.21 6.13 -6.71
C TYR A 1001 8.68 6.46 -6.53
N ASP A 1002 9.31 5.84 -5.54
CA ASP A 1002 10.74 6.00 -5.31
C ASP A 1002 11.53 5.09 -6.27
N GLY A 1003 10.86 4.18 -6.98
CA GLY A 1003 11.44 3.23 -7.93
C GLY A 1003 11.79 3.82 -9.31
N ASN A 1004 12.68 3.15 -10.00
CA ASN A 1004 13.08 3.36 -11.39
C ASN A 1004 12.39 2.33 -12.31
N ALA A 1005 12.58 2.45 -13.63
CA ALA A 1005 11.92 1.58 -14.61
C ALA A 1005 12.32 0.09 -14.53
N VAL A 1006 13.40 -0.25 -13.80
CA VAL A 1006 13.86 -1.63 -13.59
C VAL A 1006 13.49 -2.18 -12.21
N GLY A 1007 12.68 -1.44 -11.42
CA GLY A 1007 12.12 -1.90 -10.15
C GLY A 1007 12.96 -1.63 -8.91
N ASN A 1008 14.10 -0.95 -9.02
CA ASN A 1008 14.94 -0.54 -7.88
C ASN A 1008 14.73 0.95 -7.55
N LEU A 1009 15.16 1.40 -6.39
CA LEU A 1009 15.00 2.78 -5.93
C LEU A 1009 15.90 3.76 -6.73
N TYR A 1010 15.35 4.87 -7.21
CA TYR A 1010 16.07 5.86 -8.02
C TYR A 1010 17.11 6.63 -7.17
N TYR A 1011 18.33 6.75 -7.67
CA TYR A 1011 19.48 7.23 -6.88
C TYR A 1011 19.33 8.64 -6.30
N SER A 1012 18.54 9.52 -6.93
CA SER A 1012 18.35 10.90 -6.45
C SER A 1012 17.68 10.95 -5.06
N ASN A 1013 16.91 9.92 -4.69
CA ASN A 1013 16.25 9.84 -3.39
C ASN A 1013 17.23 9.89 -2.21
N TYR A 1014 18.47 9.40 -2.40
CA TYR A 1014 19.51 9.42 -1.36
C TYR A 1014 19.88 10.84 -0.95
N TYR A 1015 19.78 11.79 -1.88
CA TYR A 1015 20.05 13.22 -1.66
C TYR A 1015 18.86 13.92 -1.03
N ASP A 1016 17.64 13.56 -1.39
CA ASP A 1016 16.42 14.02 -0.71
C ASP A 1016 16.42 13.59 0.76
N TRP A 1017 16.92 12.38 1.07
CA TRP A 1017 17.07 11.93 2.45
C TRP A 1017 18.19 12.66 3.20
N GLN A 1018 19.31 13.03 2.55
CA GLN A 1018 20.32 13.90 3.20
C GLN A 1018 19.70 15.24 3.58
N ALA A 1019 19.04 15.91 2.62
CA ALA A 1019 18.42 17.20 2.84
C ALA A 1019 17.41 17.15 3.99
N LYS A 1020 16.50 16.17 4.00
CA LYS A 1020 15.51 15.98 5.07
C LYS A 1020 16.16 15.70 6.43
N ASN A 1021 17.31 15.02 6.48
CA ASN A 1021 18.04 14.77 7.73
C ASN A 1021 18.71 16.06 8.26
N ILE A 1022 19.33 16.84 7.37
CA ILE A 1022 19.95 18.13 7.68
C ILE A 1022 18.88 19.10 8.19
N GLU A 1023 17.80 19.26 7.44
CA GLU A 1023 16.68 20.14 7.80
C GLU A 1023 16.06 19.72 9.13
N SER A 1024 15.84 18.42 9.35
CA SER A 1024 15.32 17.93 10.62
C SER A 1024 16.26 18.20 11.80
N PHE A 1025 17.57 18.16 11.58
CA PHE A 1025 18.56 18.48 12.61
C PHE A 1025 18.58 19.98 12.91
N ILE A 1026 18.64 20.83 11.88
CA ILE A 1026 18.62 22.29 12.05
C ILE A 1026 17.29 22.75 12.66
N HIS A 1027 16.16 22.20 12.23
CA HIS A 1027 14.83 22.52 12.80
C HIS A 1027 14.73 22.15 14.29
N LYS A 1028 15.39 21.06 14.74
CA LYS A 1028 15.41 20.69 16.16
C LYS A 1028 16.19 21.69 17.01
N LEU A 1029 17.23 22.31 16.46
CA LEU A 1029 18.06 23.28 17.18
C LEU A 1029 17.55 24.72 17.05
N MET A 1030 17.07 25.09 15.87
CA MET A 1030 16.69 26.45 15.47
C MET A 1030 15.38 26.44 14.67
N PRO A 1031 14.24 26.06 15.27
CA PRO A 1031 12.95 26.01 14.57
C PRO A 1031 12.51 27.38 14.03
N GLU A 1032 12.92 28.48 14.68
CA GLU A 1032 12.64 29.85 14.25
C GLU A 1032 13.18 30.20 12.86
N LEU A 1033 14.25 29.52 12.42
CA LEU A 1033 14.82 29.66 11.08
C LEU A 1033 13.80 29.29 9.99
N PHE A 1034 12.85 28.40 10.31
CA PHE A 1034 11.83 27.92 9.38
C PHE A 1034 10.57 28.80 9.37
N ILE A 1035 10.47 29.75 10.30
CA ILE A 1035 9.31 30.65 10.48
C ILE A 1035 9.65 32.07 10.03
N ALA A 1036 10.86 32.55 10.31
CA ALA A 1036 11.29 33.91 9.99
C ALA A 1036 12.06 33.95 8.67
N ARG A 1037 11.53 34.68 7.67
CA ARG A 1037 12.25 35.00 6.42
C ARG A 1037 13.46 35.90 6.72
N GLY A 1038 14.59 35.28 7.08
CA GLY A 1038 15.86 35.73 6.58
C GLY A 1038 16.66 36.79 7.35
N LYS A 1039 16.50 36.89 8.67
CA LYS A 1039 17.40 37.74 9.49
C LYS A 1039 18.48 36.97 10.25
N GLN A 1040 18.45 35.64 10.23
CA GLN A 1040 19.25 34.79 11.13
C GLN A 1040 20.34 33.95 10.44
N GLY A 1041 20.50 34.05 9.13
CA GLY A 1041 21.49 33.28 8.34
C GLY A 1041 20.89 32.09 7.58
N GLU A 1042 21.72 31.38 6.83
CA GLU A 1042 21.36 30.18 6.09
C GLU A 1042 22.54 29.21 5.97
N TYR A 1043 22.24 27.93 5.75
CA TYR A 1043 23.27 26.96 5.35
C TYR A 1043 23.27 26.82 3.83
N ILE A 1044 24.48 26.76 3.25
CA ILE A 1044 24.71 26.58 1.82
C ILE A 1044 25.52 25.30 1.64
N CYS A 1045 25.03 24.42 0.77
CA CYS A 1045 25.76 23.22 0.36
C CYS A 1045 26.82 23.60 -0.67
N LEU A 1046 28.08 23.27 -0.39
CA LEU A 1046 29.20 23.49 -1.30
C LEU A 1046 29.55 22.23 -2.08
N GLU A 1047 29.51 21.08 -1.41
CA GLU A 1047 29.86 19.78 -1.98
C GLU A 1047 28.92 18.70 -1.45
N CYS A 1048 28.50 17.80 -2.33
CA CYS A 1048 27.66 16.67 -1.94
C CYS A 1048 27.99 15.44 -2.79
N GLN A 1049 28.09 14.27 -2.16
CA GLN A 1049 28.40 13.01 -2.82
C GLN A 1049 27.67 11.83 -2.17
N VAL A 1050 27.29 10.84 -2.99
CA VAL A 1050 26.85 9.51 -2.52
C VAL A 1050 27.57 8.43 -3.35
N ASN A 1051 28.04 7.40 -2.66
CA ASN A 1051 28.60 6.17 -3.21
C ASN A 1051 27.62 5.02 -2.92
N HIS A 1052 27.11 4.40 -3.96
CA HIS A 1052 26.15 3.30 -3.91
C HIS A 1052 26.90 1.96 -3.87
N LEU A 1053 26.53 1.12 -2.92
CA LEU A 1053 27.13 -0.20 -2.72
C LEU A 1053 26.19 -1.31 -3.18
N GLN A 1054 24.89 -1.14 -2.94
CA GLN A 1054 23.86 -2.11 -3.26
C GLN A 1054 22.55 -1.40 -3.59
N GLU A 1055 21.72 -2.08 -4.37
CA GLU A 1055 20.39 -1.60 -4.75
C GLU A 1055 19.43 -1.65 -3.57
N ALA A 1056 18.62 -0.59 -3.45
CA ALA A 1056 17.45 -0.54 -2.59
C ALA A 1056 16.20 -0.81 -3.42
N MET A 1057 15.16 -1.36 -2.81
CA MET A 1057 13.91 -1.69 -3.49
C MET A 1057 12.76 -0.81 -2.98
N PRO A 1058 11.73 -0.53 -3.80
CA PRO A 1058 10.46 -0.01 -3.33
C PRO A 1058 9.92 -0.82 -2.14
N PHE A 1059 9.25 -0.13 -1.21
CA PHE A 1059 8.68 -0.71 0.02
C PHE A 1059 9.71 -1.20 1.05
N GLU A 1060 11.01 -0.96 0.84
CA GLU A 1060 12.00 -1.10 1.90
C GLU A 1060 11.93 0.07 2.89
N GLU A 1061 12.27 -0.23 4.15
CA GLU A 1061 12.50 0.78 5.18
C GLU A 1061 13.97 1.17 5.17
N ILE A 1062 14.25 2.44 4.85
CA ILE A 1062 15.61 2.94 4.69
C ILE A 1062 16.00 3.78 5.90
N GLU A 1063 16.87 3.24 6.75
CA GLU A 1063 17.50 3.98 7.84
C GLU A 1063 18.65 4.83 7.29
N VAL A 1064 18.58 6.14 7.52
CA VAL A 1064 19.62 7.10 7.15
C VAL A 1064 20.20 7.69 8.40
N ASN A 1065 21.50 7.46 8.60
CA ASN A 1065 22.26 7.95 9.74
C ASN A 1065 23.18 9.09 9.29
N MET A 1066 23.09 10.23 9.97
CA MET A 1066 23.88 11.44 9.70
C MET A 1066 24.87 11.68 10.83
N TYR A 1067 26.15 11.80 10.48
CA TYR A 1067 27.27 11.94 11.41
C TYR A 1067 28.02 13.25 11.21
N LEU A 1068 28.61 13.77 12.29
CA LEU A 1068 29.57 14.88 12.21
C LEU A 1068 30.96 14.35 11.82
N GLU A 1069 31.44 14.70 10.62
CA GLU A 1069 32.76 14.30 10.14
C GLU A 1069 33.82 15.34 10.53
N ARG A 1070 33.56 16.62 10.22
CA ARG A 1070 34.43 17.75 10.55
C ARG A 1070 33.61 18.98 10.91
N TRP A 1071 34.09 19.77 11.85
CA TRP A 1071 33.52 21.06 12.24
C TRP A 1071 34.57 22.15 12.08
N PHE A 1072 34.20 23.24 11.41
CA PHE A 1072 35.01 24.43 11.16
C PHE A 1072 34.33 25.67 11.75
N THR A 1073 35.04 26.80 11.79
CA THR A 1073 34.51 28.07 12.32
C THR A 1073 33.20 28.50 11.62
N ASN A 1074 33.12 28.39 10.30
CA ASN A 1074 31.97 28.89 9.51
C ASN A 1074 31.11 27.75 8.94
N GLY A 1075 31.41 26.48 9.19
CA GLY A 1075 30.72 25.37 8.54
C GLY A 1075 31.08 24.01 9.09
N PHE A 1076 30.53 22.96 8.49
CA PHE A 1076 30.77 21.59 8.91
C PHE A 1076 30.59 20.61 7.75
N LYS A 1077 31.29 19.48 7.83
CA LYS A 1077 31.19 18.36 6.91
C LYS A 1077 30.45 17.21 7.60
N LEU A 1078 29.44 16.69 6.91
CA LEU A 1078 28.59 15.61 7.36
C LEU A 1078 28.89 14.33 6.59
N TYR A 1079 28.78 13.19 7.26
CA TYR A 1079 28.86 11.87 6.66
C TYR A 1079 27.53 11.14 6.83
N PHE A 1080 27.11 10.39 5.81
CA PHE A 1080 25.84 9.68 5.80
C PHE A 1080 26.04 8.19 5.55
N GLU A 1081 25.27 7.35 6.24
CA GLU A 1081 25.13 5.93 5.94
C GLU A 1081 23.67 5.58 5.72
N TYR A 1082 23.42 4.71 4.74
CA TYR A 1082 22.09 4.29 4.33
C TYR A 1082 21.96 2.78 4.49
N TYR A 1083 20.91 2.32 5.17
CA TYR A 1083 20.66 0.92 5.44
C TYR A 1083 19.24 0.54 5.07
N SER A 1084 19.06 -0.58 4.37
CA SER A 1084 17.77 -1.26 4.32
C SER A 1084 17.59 -2.03 5.63
N LEU A 1085 16.40 -1.93 6.23
CA LEU A 1085 16.00 -2.73 7.40
C LEU A 1085 15.19 -3.98 7.00
N SER A 1086 14.78 -4.08 5.73
CA SER A 1086 14.03 -5.20 5.19
C SER A 1086 14.92 -6.44 5.05
N GLY A 1087 14.56 -7.54 5.71
CA GLY A 1087 15.35 -8.78 5.68
C GLY A 1087 16.66 -8.73 6.50
N GLY A 1088 16.83 -7.74 7.37
CA GLY A 1088 18.05 -7.50 8.16
C GLY A 1088 18.74 -6.20 7.79
N ARG A 1089 19.66 -5.71 8.64
CA ARG A 1089 20.31 -4.40 8.44
C ARG A 1089 21.42 -4.46 7.39
N ARG A 1090 21.11 -4.09 6.15
CA ARG A 1090 21.99 -4.16 4.97
C ARG A 1090 22.46 -2.78 4.53
N LYS A 1091 23.77 -2.55 4.41
CA LYS A 1091 24.32 -1.24 4.00
C LYS A 1091 24.15 -1.03 2.50
N LEU A 1092 23.46 0.04 2.12
CA LEU A 1092 23.11 0.36 0.74
C LEU A 1092 24.08 1.36 0.11
N ALA A 1093 24.44 2.40 0.86
CA ALA A 1093 25.28 3.49 0.37
C ALA A 1093 25.96 4.21 1.53
N TYR A 1094 26.90 5.08 1.19
CA TYR A 1094 27.44 6.09 2.09
C TYR A 1094 27.73 7.38 1.32
N GLY A 1095 27.69 8.53 1.99
CA GLY A 1095 27.85 9.82 1.33
C GLY A 1095 28.39 10.89 2.25
N ASN A 1096 28.63 12.07 1.70
CA ASN A 1096 29.03 13.25 2.46
C ASN A 1096 28.35 14.51 1.93
N ASN A 1097 28.31 15.53 2.79
CA ASN A 1097 27.78 16.84 2.48
C ASN A 1097 28.56 17.91 3.24
N THR A 1098 29.11 18.89 2.52
CA THR A 1098 29.85 20.02 3.11
C THR A 1098 28.96 21.26 3.10
N LEU A 1099 28.67 21.78 4.28
CA LEU A 1099 27.81 22.92 4.50
C LEU A 1099 28.59 24.10 5.08
N ILE A 1100 28.27 25.30 4.62
CA ILE A 1100 28.77 26.55 5.17
C ILE A 1100 27.61 27.44 5.63
N TRP A 1101 27.79 28.13 6.74
CA TRP A 1101 26.83 29.09 7.26
C TRP A 1101 27.13 30.49 6.72
N ALA A 1102 26.10 31.17 6.24
CA ALA A 1102 26.24 32.47 5.61
C ALA A 1102 25.12 33.43 6.01
N LEU A 1103 25.45 34.72 6.00
CA LEU A 1103 24.49 35.83 6.04
C LEU A 1103 24.48 36.51 4.68
N ARG A 1104 23.32 37.02 4.26
CA ARG A 1104 23.23 37.79 3.02
C ARG A 1104 23.58 39.25 3.27
N ASP A 1105 24.51 39.77 2.47
CA ASP A 1105 24.87 41.18 2.46
C ASP A 1105 23.67 42.04 2.03
N HIS A 1106 23.44 43.14 2.75
CA HIS A 1106 22.23 43.96 2.56
C HIS A 1106 22.22 44.73 1.24
N GLU A 1107 23.39 45.02 0.65
CA GLU A 1107 23.49 45.79 -0.60
C GLU A 1107 23.53 44.87 -1.84
N SER A 1108 24.32 43.80 -1.80
CA SER A 1108 24.55 42.91 -2.93
C SER A 1108 23.64 41.67 -2.97
N ALA A 1109 22.92 41.38 -1.87
CA ALA A 1109 22.13 40.17 -1.64
C ALA A 1109 22.91 38.85 -1.78
N LYS A 1110 24.25 38.93 -1.90
CA LYS A 1110 25.14 37.77 -1.98
C LYS A 1110 25.37 37.19 -0.60
N PRO A 1111 25.50 35.86 -0.48
CA PRO A 1111 25.86 35.26 0.79
C PRO A 1111 27.33 35.56 1.12
N VAL A 1112 27.60 35.85 2.39
CA VAL A 1112 28.93 36.02 2.98
C VAL A 1112 29.07 35.03 4.13
N ALA A 1113 30.13 34.22 4.11
CA ALA A 1113 30.38 33.23 5.16
C ALA A 1113 30.54 33.93 6.52
N CYS A 1114 29.93 33.36 7.55
CA CYS A 1114 30.05 33.86 8.92
C CYS A 1114 30.15 32.71 9.91
N GLU A 1115 30.50 33.03 11.16
CA GLU A 1115 30.56 32.02 12.21
C GLU A 1115 29.22 31.29 12.36
N LEU A 1116 29.31 29.99 12.66
CA LEU A 1116 28.14 29.18 12.97
C LEU A 1116 27.34 29.79 14.14
N PRO A 1117 26.01 29.68 14.16
CA PRO A 1117 25.21 30.14 15.29
C PRO A 1117 25.68 29.52 16.61
N THR A 1118 25.73 30.31 17.68
CA THR A 1118 26.20 29.86 19.00
C THR A 1118 25.49 28.60 19.48
N ILE A 1119 24.19 28.45 19.20
CA ILE A 1119 23.43 27.25 19.54
C ILE A 1119 23.94 25.97 18.86
N ILE A 1120 24.43 26.06 17.62
CA ILE A 1120 25.05 24.92 16.91
C ILE A 1120 26.45 24.66 17.47
N GLN A 1121 27.22 25.72 17.74
CA GLN A 1121 28.54 25.58 18.37
C GLN A 1121 28.45 24.92 19.75
N ASP A 1122 27.54 25.39 20.61
CA ASP A 1122 27.28 24.83 21.94
C ASP A 1122 26.81 23.39 21.87
N TYR A 1123 25.99 23.05 20.86
CA TYR A 1123 25.54 21.69 20.63
C TYR A 1123 26.69 20.76 20.25
N PHE A 1124 27.56 21.17 19.31
CA PHE A 1124 28.75 20.40 18.97
C PHE A 1124 29.73 20.29 20.14
N GLN A 1125 29.94 21.37 20.91
CA GLN A 1125 30.78 21.33 22.12
C GLN A 1125 30.24 20.39 23.19
N LYS A 1126 28.91 20.22 23.32
CA LYS A 1126 28.32 19.25 24.27
C LYS A 1126 28.46 17.80 23.83
N LEU A 1127 28.60 17.55 22.53
CA LEU A 1127 28.76 16.20 21.97
C LEU A 1127 30.22 15.72 21.97
N LEU A 1128 31.16 16.66 22.02
CA LEU A 1128 32.62 16.44 22.11
C LEU A 1128 33.05 16.32 23.57
#